data_AF-A0A953UH71-F1
#
_entry.id   AF-A0A953UH71-F1
#
_cell.length_a   1.000
_cell.length_b   1.000
_cell.length_c   1.000
_cell.angle_alpha   90.00
_cell.angle_beta   90.00
_cell.angle_gamma   90.00
#
_symmetry.space_group_name_H-M   'P 1'
#
loop_
_entity.id
_entity.type
_entity.pdbx_description
1 polymer ?
#
loop_
_entity_poly.entity_id
_entity_poly.type
_entity_poly.pdbx_seq_one_letter_code
_entity_poly.pdbx_strand_id
1 'polypeptide(L)'
;MRGLWQTPCTSEDHEMWLKDIQHWRAERRIRIGYNGDRYAIPELQWTQSSFFQPQMMVQERYFYDPAAGRYTVDRYLDDLRKRYGGIDSVLIWPTYPNLGIDNRNQHDMIRCMPGGVAGVRQMIADFHKRGVRVVFPMMLWDQGTRKPDKSWPEEIAGLMKEIGADGINGDTQDGVPLAFSLAADRVGHPLAFEPEIGPADEAVAWDVMTWGQYQYPFAPLVDRYKWLETRHMVHISDRWNRNKTNNLQFAFFNGVGWESWENVWGVWNGITPRDGEALRRVAAIERAVAGYLVSPDWEPMSPMLRYGVFASKWPANGRAAWTIVNRNEYDTDGAQMEIPKGATLRFFDLYHGVELKPEKDPTGKMVLSFPIEAKGYGAIFATSGEPDSKIQNLMAEMKQLTSKPLADFSNEWKVLSQAIVPIAPAKEASAAPPGMVKIPEADFLFKVQGIELEGSNDIGLDVQYPWEQAPTRFHEHSMHIKSFYIDRYPVTNAEFKKFTDATRYHPNDDINYLRDWKGGVYPSGWDNRPVTWVSIEDARAYAAWAGKRLPHEWEWQYAAQGRDGRQYPWGNQWDSSAVPEPDMSRTMRGPDPVDAHPKAASPFGVMDLVGNVWQWTEEFTDNHTRAGILRGGSYYRPQGSKWYFPQAYKLGEHGKLLMMSPGMDRSGAIGFRLVQDAQ
;
A
#
# COMPACT_ATOMS: atom_id res chain seq x y z
N MET A 1 -19.58 -18.60 -6.92
CA MET A 1 -20.87 -19.15 -7.43
C MET A 1 -22.02 -18.41 -6.75
N ARG A 2 -23.11 -18.04 -7.43
CA ARG A 2 -24.25 -17.34 -6.78
C ARG A 2 -25.12 -18.34 -6.02
N GLY A 3 -25.00 -18.39 -4.70
CA GLY A 3 -25.92 -19.11 -3.81
C GLY A 3 -27.02 -18.16 -3.29
N LEU A 4 -27.85 -17.61 -4.17
CA LEU A 4 -28.98 -16.75 -3.77
C LEU A 4 -30.11 -17.62 -3.23
N TRP A 5 -30.06 -17.93 -1.94
CA TRP A 5 -31.15 -18.63 -1.24
C TRP A 5 -32.13 -17.59 -0.70
N GLN A 6 -33.20 -17.33 -1.46
CA GLN A 6 -34.33 -16.49 -1.03
C GLN A 6 -35.45 -17.30 -0.34
N THR A 7 -35.19 -18.58 -0.05
CA THR A 7 -36.11 -19.54 0.59
C THR A 7 -35.37 -20.39 1.62
N PRO A 8 -36.04 -20.99 2.64
CA PRO A 8 -35.37 -21.85 3.59
C PRO A 8 -34.76 -23.06 2.85
N CYS A 9 -33.43 -23.16 2.88
CA CYS A 9 -32.68 -24.29 2.32
C CYS A 9 -32.78 -25.46 3.29
N THR A 10 -33.30 -26.60 2.85
CA THR A 10 -33.28 -27.82 3.65
C THR A 10 -31.90 -28.47 3.60
N SER A 11 -31.58 -29.36 4.55
CA SER A 11 -30.33 -30.12 4.50
C SER A 11 -30.20 -30.93 3.19
N GLU A 12 -31.31 -31.39 2.63
CA GLU A 12 -31.34 -32.12 1.35
C GLU A 12 -30.99 -31.21 0.17
N ASP A 13 -31.54 -29.98 0.13
CA ASP A 13 -31.19 -28.99 -0.90
C ASP A 13 -29.69 -28.67 -0.87
N HIS A 14 -29.12 -28.52 0.33
CA HIS A 14 -27.69 -28.28 0.52
C HIS A 14 -26.85 -29.46 0.03
N GLU A 15 -27.22 -30.69 0.39
CA GLU A 15 -26.52 -31.90 -0.07
C GLU A 15 -26.54 -32.05 -1.59
N MET A 16 -27.67 -31.76 -2.25
CA MET A 16 -27.78 -31.79 -3.71
C MET A 16 -26.90 -30.72 -4.35
N TRP A 17 -26.98 -29.47 -3.88
CA TRP A 17 -26.14 -28.38 -4.38
C TRP A 17 -24.64 -28.65 -4.18
N LEU A 18 -24.25 -29.20 -3.02
CA LEU A 18 -22.87 -29.54 -2.71
C LEU A 18 -22.32 -30.59 -3.68
N LYS A 19 -23.11 -31.63 -4.00
CA LYS A 19 -22.75 -32.64 -5.00
C LYS A 19 -22.52 -32.01 -6.38
N ASP A 20 -23.37 -31.07 -6.78
CA ASP A 20 -23.24 -30.39 -8.08
C ASP A 20 -21.94 -29.57 -8.17
N ILE A 21 -21.60 -28.79 -7.14
CA ILE A 21 -20.38 -27.97 -7.14
C ILE A 21 -19.10 -28.82 -6.98
N GLN A 22 -19.19 -29.98 -6.32
CA GLN A 22 -18.11 -30.97 -6.25
C GLN A 22 -17.87 -31.62 -7.61
N HIS A 23 -18.95 -32.02 -8.31
CA HIS A 23 -18.86 -32.53 -9.66
C HIS A 23 -18.24 -31.49 -10.61
N TRP A 24 -18.68 -30.23 -10.53
CA TRP A 24 -18.09 -29.12 -11.28
C TRP A 24 -16.58 -28.99 -11.02
N ARG A 25 -16.14 -29.04 -9.75
CA ARG A 25 -14.73 -28.92 -9.38
C ARG A 25 -13.90 -30.04 -10.01
N ALA A 26 -14.37 -31.28 -9.91
CA ALA A 26 -13.68 -32.45 -10.47
C ALA A 26 -13.55 -32.36 -11.99
N GLU A 27 -14.66 -32.09 -12.69
CA GLU A 27 -14.69 -31.87 -14.14
C GLU A 27 -13.75 -30.74 -14.56
N ARG A 28 -13.78 -29.61 -13.84
CA ARG A 28 -12.98 -28.45 -14.19
C ARG A 28 -11.49 -28.73 -14.07
N ARG A 29 -11.05 -29.38 -12.98
CA ARG A 29 -9.65 -29.80 -12.77
C ARG A 29 -9.14 -30.73 -13.87
N ILE A 30 -9.97 -31.67 -14.33
CA ILE A 30 -9.61 -32.55 -15.44
C ILE A 30 -9.44 -31.74 -16.73
N ARG A 31 -10.40 -30.86 -17.06
CA ARG A 31 -10.38 -30.09 -18.31
C ARG A 31 -9.19 -29.14 -18.44
N ILE A 32 -8.77 -28.53 -17.33
CA ILE A 32 -7.62 -27.60 -17.31
C ILE A 32 -6.28 -28.32 -17.16
N GLY A 33 -6.26 -29.66 -17.05
CA GLY A 33 -5.02 -30.42 -16.81
C GLY A 33 -4.36 -30.04 -15.48
N TYR A 34 -5.16 -29.80 -14.44
CA TYR A 34 -4.68 -29.26 -13.18
C TYR A 34 -3.58 -30.12 -12.56
N ASN A 35 -2.45 -29.49 -12.23
CA ASN A 35 -1.37 -30.07 -11.43
C ASN A 35 -1.19 -29.23 -10.15
N GLY A 36 -1.26 -29.89 -8.98
CA GLY A 36 -1.11 -29.26 -7.67
C GLY A 36 0.27 -29.43 -7.01
N ASP A 37 1.30 -29.88 -7.75
CA ASP A 37 2.64 -30.18 -7.22
C ASP A 37 3.31 -28.96 -6.59
N ARG A 38 3.05 -27.75 -7.10
CA ARG A 38 3.63 -26.53 -6.53
C ARG A 38 3.17 -26.24 -5.10
N TYR A 39 1.95 -26.64 -4.74
CA TYR A 39 1.46 -26.56 -3.36
C TYR A 39 2.16 -27.55 -2.42
N ALA A 40 2.91 -28.52 -2.94
CA ALA A 40 3.70 -29.44 -2.13
C ALA A 40 5.14 -28.95 -1.89
N ILE A 41 5.61 -27.93 -2.62
CA ILE A 41 6.95 -27.36 -2.48
C ILE A 41 7.11 -26.79 -1.05
N PRO A 42 8.05 -27.29 -0.23
CA PRO A 42 8.19 -26.89 1.18
C PRO A 42 8.33 -25.38 1.37
N GLU A 43 9.08 -24.71 0.49
CA GLU A 43 9.33 -23.28 0.50
C GLU A 43 8.06 -22.45 0.24
N LEU A 44 7.01 -23.03 -0.35
CA LEU A 44 5.74 -22.36 -0.66
C LEU A 44 4.60 -22.76 0.27
N GLN A 45 4.79 -23.74 1.17
CA GLN A 45 3.70 -24.21 2.05
C GLN A 45 3.19 -23.14 3.03
N TRP A 46 3.97 -22.09 3.30
CA TRP A 46 3.55 -20.98 4.15
C TRP A 46 2.31 -20.27 3.62
N THR A 47 2.09 -20.26 2.30
CA THR A 47 0.94 -19.58 1.67
C THR A 47 -0.38 -20.17 2.15
N GLN A 48 -0.39 -21.46 2.47
CA GLN A 48 -1.58 -22.21 2.90
C GLN A 48 -2.12 -21.80 4.28
N SER A 49 -1.35 -20.99 5.01
CA SER A 49 -1.71 -20.43 6.32
C SER A 49 -1.39 -18.94 6.43
N SER A 50 -1.31 -18.23 5.31
CA SER A 50 -1.18 -16.77 5.25
C SER A 50 -2.57 -16.14 5.31
N PHE A 51 -3.13 -15.92 6.49
CA PHE A 51 -4.50 -15.42 6.62
C PHE A 51 -4.57 -13.91 6.67
N PHE A 52 -3.47 -13.26 7.06
CA PHE A 52 -3.44 -11.81 7.15
C PHE A 52 -2.15 -11.21 6.62
N GLN A 53 -2.30 -10.38 5.58
CA GLN A 53 -1.23 -9.73 4.84
C GLN A 53 -1.51 -8.21 4.73
N PRO A 54 -0.72 -7.32 5.34
CA PRO A 54 -0.79 -5.91 5.00
C PRO A 54 -0.07 -5.61 3.68
N GLN A 55 -0.70 -4.77 2.86
CA GLN A 55 0.01 -3.96 1.89
C GLN A 55 0.59 -2.74 2.59
N MET A 56 1.91 -2.74 2.72
CA MET A 56 2.66 -1.71 3.43
C MET A 56 3.41 -0.83 2.42
N MET A 57 3.00 0.43 2.36
CA MET A 57 3.78 1.48 1.70
C MET A 57 5.10 1.68 2.43
N VAL A 58 6.22 1.73 1.71
CA VAL A 58 7.54 1.91 2.35
C VAL A 58 7.68 3.26 3.06
N GLN A 59 6.83 4.23 2.73
CA GLN A 59 6.74 5.54 3.38
C GLN A 59 6.08 5.48 4.77
N GLU A 60 5.64 4.31 5.22
CA GLU A 60 5.11 4.10 6.58
C GLU A 60 6.18 4.41 7.64
N ARG A 61 5.94 5.47 8.42
CA ARG A 61 6.85 5.95 9.45
C ARG A 61 7.01 5.00 10.63
N TYR A 62 6.10 4.05 10.84
CA TYR A 62 6.30 2.96 11.82
C TYR A 62 7.25 1.88 11.31
N PHE A 63 7.38 1.75 9.98
CA PHE A 63 8.29 0.81 9.32
C PHE A 63 9.69 1.40 9.12
N TYR A 64 9.82 2.69 8.82
CA TYR A 64 11.09 3.37 8.68
C TYR A 64 11.14 4.65 9.49
N ASP A 65 12.22 4.85 10.27
CA ASP A 65 12.46 6.09 11.00
C ASP A 65 13.40 6.99 10.20
N PRO A 66 12.90 8.06 9.55
CA PRO A 66 13.74 8.95 8.76
C PRO A 66 14.70 9.80 9.60
N ALA A 67 14.40 10.04 10.88
CA ALA A 67 15.29 10.79 11.76
C ALA A 67 16.48 9.92 12.21
N ALA A 68 16.23 8.63 12.46
CA ALA A 68 17.27 7.68 12.82
C ALA A 68 17.96 7.00 11.63
N GLY A 69 17.40 7.13 10.41
CA GLY A 69 17.95 6.55 9.19
C GLY A 69 17.93 5.01 9.16
N ARG A 70 16.90 4.38 9.74
CA ARG A 70 16.86 2.91 9.88
C ARG A 70 15.46 2.32 9.78
N TYR A 71 15.41 1.06 9.32
CA TYR A 71 14.21 0.23 9.44
C TYR A 71 13.87 -0.06 10.90
N THR A 72 12.58 -0.15 11.18
CA THR A 72 12.04 -0.44 12.51
C THR A 72 11.00 -1.56 12.43
N VAL A 73 11.39 -2.69 11.84
CA VAL A 73 10.52 -3.87 11.62
C VAL A 73 9.86 -4.34 12.91
N ASP A 74 10.60 -4.45 14.01
CA ASP A 74 10.02 -4.86 15.30
C ASP A 74 8.95 -3.87 15.79
N ARG A 75 9.18 -2.56 15.67
CA ARG A 75 8.18 -1.53 16.07
C ARG A 75 6.90 -1.67 15.25
N TYR A 76 7.05 -1.86 13.94
CA TYR A 76 5.91 -2.06 13.05
C TYR A 76 5.12 -3.33 13.45
N LEU A 77 5.80 -4.47 13.56
CA LEU A 77 5.17 -5.74 13.90
C LEU A 77 4.56 -5.78 15.31
N ASP A 78 5.16 -5.08 16.27
CA ASP A 78 4.63 -4.97 17.64
C ASP A 78 3.34 -4.12 17.68
N ASP A 79 3.27 -3.04 16.89
CA ASP A 79 2.05 -2.27 16.70
C ASP A 79 0.94 -3.14 16.09
N LEU A 80 1.24 -3.84 15.01
CA LEU A 80 0.30 -4.73 14.32
C LEU A 80 -0.20 -5.85 15.22
N ARG A 81 0.69 -6.47 16.00
CA ARG A 81 0.33 -7.47 17.00
C ARG A 81 -0.63 -6.89 18.04
N LYS A 82 -0.34 -5.70 18.54
CA LYS A 82 -1.16 -5.02 19.54
C LYS A 82 -2.53 -4.65 19.00
N ARG A 83 -2.62 -4.09 17.79
CA ARG A 83 -3.90 -3.60 17.23
C ARG A 83 -4.77 -4.73 16.73
N TYR A 84 -4.22 -5.75 16.07
CA TYR A 84 -5.04 -6.76 15.40
C TYR A 84 -4.47 -8.18 15.36
N GLY A 85 -3.53 -8.52 16.25
CA GLY A 85 -3.10 -9.91 16.45
C GLY A 85 -1.98 -10.40 15.55
N GLY A 86 -1.32 -9.50 14.82
CA GLY A 86 -0.11 -9.78 14.04
C GLY A 86 -0.41 -10.35 12.66
N ILE A 87 0.64 -10.44 11.83
CA ILE A 87 0.54 -10.73 10.40
C ILE A 87 1.31 -12.00 10.04
N ASP A 88 0.96 -12.63 8.91
CA ASP A 88 1.62 -13.85 8.42
C ASP A 88 2.59 -13.55 7.28
N SER A 89 2.25 -12.57 6.44
CA SER A 89 3.09 -12.01 5.38
C SER A 89 2.92 -10.50 5.30
N VAL A 90 3.78 -9.81 4.54
CA VAL A 90 3.66 -8.38 4.21
C VAL A 90 3.98 -8.16 2.73
N LEU A 91 3.11 -7.45 2.04
CA LEU A 91 3.38 -6.91 0.71
C LEU A 91 4.04 -5.54 0.85
N ILE A 92 5.36 -5.46 0.64
CA ILE A 92 6.13 -4.22 0.77
C ILE A 92 6.10 -3.48 -0.56
N TRP A 93 5.60 -2.24 -0.58
CA TRP A 93 5.33 -1.47 -1.79
C TRP A 93 6.26 -0.24 -1.94
N PRO A 94 7.36 -0.33 -2.71
CA PRO A 94 8.35 0.75 -2.85
C PRO A 94 8.17 1.65 -4.08
N THR A 95 7.25 1.34 -5.00
CA THR A 95 7.31 1.84 -6.38
C THR A 95 6.34 2.99 -6.64
N TYR A 96 5.05 2.67 -6.74
CA TYR A 96 3.97 3.65 -6.92
C TYR A 96 3.67 4.34 -5.58
N PRO A 97 3.30 5.63 -5.53
CA PRO A 97 2.99 6.54 -6.65
C PRO A 97 4.19 7.28 -7.25
N ASN A 98 5.41 7.07 -6.76
CA ASN A 98 6.57 7.86 -7.18
C ASN A 98 7.22 7.39 -8.50
N LEU A 99 6.95 6.16 -8.95
CA LEU A 99 7.53 5.60 -10.17
C LEU A 99 7.26 6.52 -11.39
N GLY A 100 8.28 6.75 -12.21
CA GLY A 100 8.18 7.59 -13.41
C GLY A 100 8.47 9.08 -13.20
N ILE A 101 8.80 9.50 -11.97
CA ILE A 101 9.38 10.82 -11.73
C ILE A 101 10.75 10.99 -12.38
N ASP A 102 11.51 9.88 -12.49
CA ASP A 102 12.71 9.74 -13.32
C ASP A 102 12.71 8.35 -13.96
N ASN A 103 13.78 8.01 -14.68
CA ASN A 103 13.86 6.74 -15.41
C ASN A 103 14.27 5.53 -14.55
N ARG A 104 14.34 5.63 -13.22
CA ARG A 104 14.44 4.44 -12.35
C ARG A 104 13.23 3.54 -12.59
N ASN A 105 13.49 2.26 -12.82
CA ASN A 105 12.44 1.26 -12.95
C ASN A 105 12.07 0.67 -11.58
N GLN A 106 11.07 -0.21 -11.57
CA GLN A 106 10.62 -0.87 -10.35
C GLN A 106 11.70 -1.60 -9.54
N HIS A 107 12.74 -2.15 -10.18
CA HIS A 107 13.84 -2.81 -9.48
C HIS A 107 14.81 -1.82 -8.87
N ASP A 108 15.08 -0.70 -9.57
CA ASP A 108 15.89 0.38 -9.03
C ASP A 108 15.26 0.95 -7.76
N MET A 109 13.92 1.06 -7.72
CA MET A 109 13.19 1.52 -6.54
C MET A 109 13.43 0.64 -5.31
N ILE A 110 13.52 -0.69 -5.48
CA ILE A 110 13.91 -1.61 -4.41
C ILE A 110 15.39 -1.41 -4.05
N ARG A 111 16.27 -1.35 -5.05
CA ARG A 111 17.72 -1.22 -4.85
C ARG A 111 18.13 0.09 -4.20
N CYS A 112 17.33 1.16 -4.31
CA CYS A 112 17.60 2.44 -3.67
C CYS A 112 16.93 2.64 -2.31
N MET A 113 16.23 1.63 -1.79
CA MET A 113 15.78 1.66 -0.40
C MET A 113 16.98 1.77 0.57
N PRO A 114 16.78 2.27 1.81
CA PRO A 114 17.84 2.49 2.79
C PRO A 114 18.85 1.34 2.94
N GLY A 115 20.15 1.65 2.83
CA GLY A 115 21.23 0.66 2.90
C GLY A 115 21.38 -0.22 1.65
N GLY A 116 20.64 0.07 0.57
CA GLY A 116 20.66 -0.65 -0.69
C GLY A 116 20.26 -2.12 -0.53
N VAL A 117 20.77 -2.98 -1.42
CA VAL A 117 20.48 -4.42 -1.40
C VAL A 117 20.78 -5.07 -0.05
N ALA A 118 21.88 -4.69 0.60
CA ALA A 118 22.26 -5.25 1.89
C ALA A 118 21.28 -4.84 3.00
N GLY A 119 20.87 -3.57 3.02
CA GLY A 119 19.85 -3.07 3.94
C GLY A 119 18.50 -3.74 3.74
N VAL A 120 18.04 -3.88 2.50
CA VAL A 120 16.79 -4.59 2.16
C VAL A 120 16.84 -6.05 2.58
N ARG A 121 17.96 -6.76 2.32
CA ARG A 121 18.13 -8.15 2.75
C ARG A 121 18.07 -8.29 4.27
N GLN A 122 18.71 -7.38 5.01
CA GLN A 122 18.64 -7.39 6.47
C GLN A 122 17.22 -7.11 6.99
N MET A 123 16.53 -6.14 6.38
CA MET A 123 15.13 -5.83 6.71
C MET A 123 14.21 -7.05 6.52
N ILE A 124 14.38 -7.80 5.42
CA ILE A 124 13.63 -9.03 5.18
C ILE A 124 13.98 -10.10 6.23
N ALA A 125 15.26 -10.25 6.57
CA ALA A 125 15.69 -11.17 7.61
C ALA A 125 15.07 -10.83 8.98
N ASP A 126 14.86 -9.55 9.28
CA ASP A 126 14.20 -9.10 10.52
C ASP A 126 12.70 -9.50 10.53
N PHE A 127 12.00 -9.43 9.39
CA PHE A 127 10.64 -9.99 9.25
C PHE A 127 10.64 -11.52 9.43
N HIS A 128 11.56 -12.23 8.79
CA HIS A 128 11.69 -13.69 8.89
C HIS A 128 11.95 -14.15 10.32
N LYS A 129 12.76 -13.41 11.09
CA LYS A 129 13.00 -13.68 12.52
C LYS A 129 11.72 -13.68 13.34
N ARG A 130 10.70 -12.95 12.89
CA ARG A 130 9.38 -12.84 13.51
C ARG A 130 8.34 -13.78 12.87
N GLY A 131 8.76 -14.63 11.93
CA GLY A 131 7.90 -15.58 11.23
C GLY A 131 7.04 -14.99 10.12
N VAL A 132 7.34 -13.76 9.68
CA VAL A 132 6.57 -13.03 8.66
C VAL A 132 7.25 -13.15 7.31
N ARG A 133 6.48 -13.52 6.28
CA ARG A 133 6.95 -13.63 4.88
C ARG A 133 6.89 -12.30 4.15
N VAL A 134 7.78 -12.07 3.18
CA VAL A 134 7.88 -10.80 2.47
C VAL A 134 7.60 -10.97 0.99
N VAL A 135 6.64 -10.21 0.48
CA VAL A 135 6.22 -10.16 -0.92
C VAL A 135 6.48 -8.77 -1.48
N PHE A 136 6.91 -8.65 -2.73
CA PHE A 136 7.07 -7.37 -3.44
C PHE A 136 6.14 -7.28 -4.66
N PRO A 137 5.70 -6.08 -5.06
CA PRO A 137 4.91 -5.93 -6.27
C PRO A 137 5.76 -6.03 -7.53
N MET A 138 5.12 -6.46 -8.61
CA MET A 138 5.62 -6.37 -9.99
C MET A 138 4.61 -5.60 -10.84
N MET A 139 5.04 -4.51 -11.45
CA MET A 139 4.23 -3.68 -12.34
C MET A 139 4.59 -4.00 -13.80
N LEU A 140 3.87 -4.91 -14.45
CA LEU A 140 4.13 -5.21 -15.88
C LEU A 140 3.76 -4.06 -16.82
N TRP A 141 2.95 -3.11 -16.39
CA TRP A 141 2.69 -1.87 -17.14
C TRP A 141 3.89 -0.91 -17.15
N ASP A 142 4.93 -1.14 -16.34
CA ASP A 142 6.17 -0.35 -16.34
C ASP A 142 7.02 -0.63 -17.59
N GLN A 143 6.61 -0.06 -18.72
CA GLN A 143 7.27 -0.18 -20.01
C GLN A 143 7.98 1.11 -20.45
N GLY A 144 7.81 2.19 -19.68
CA GLY A 144 8.25 3.55 -19.99
C GLY A 144 9.54 3.96 -19.28
N THR A 145 9.86 3.35 -18.12
CA THR A 145 11.13 3.58 -17.43
C THR A 145 12.24 2.69 -18.00
N ARG A 146 13.47 2.79 -17.45
CA ARG A 146 14.64 2.06 -17.96
C ARG A 146 14.39 0.55 -18.02
N LYS A 147 14.69 -0.07 -19.16
CA LYS A 147 14.57 -1.53 -19.33
C LYS A 147 15.62 -2.25 -18.45
N PRO A 148 15.27 -3.36 -17.79
CA PRO A 148 16.28 -4.23 -17.18
C PRO A 148 17.19 -4.86 -18.24
N ASP A 149 18.40 -5.26 -17.84
CA ASP A 149 19.38 -5.89 -18.73
C ASP A 149 18.95 -7.31 -19.15
N LYS A 150 18.24 -8.02 -18.27
CA LYS A 150 17.68 -9.36 -18.51
C LYS A 150 16.18 -9.28 -18.80
N SER A 151 15.59 -10.43 -19.18
CA SER A 151 14.14 -10.53 -19.25
C SER A 151 13.51 -10.30 -17.87
N TRP A 152 12.27 -9.78 -17.82
CA TRP A 152 11.56 -9.54 -16.56
C TRP A 152 11.50 -10.77 -15.64
N PRO A 153 11.19 -12.00 -16.14
CA PRO A 153 11.25 -13.21 -15.31
C PRO A 153 12.62 -13.46 -14.67
N GLU A 154 13.70 -13.32 -15.43
CA GLU A 154 15.06 -13.59 -14.95
C GLU A 154 15.57 -12.53 -13.99
N GLU A 155 15.24 -11.26 -14.25
CA GLU A 155 15.64 -10.15 -13.38
C GLU A 155 14.90 -10.21 -12.04
N ILE A 156 13.59 -10.48 -12.05
CA ILE A 156 12.81 -10.63 -10.82
C ILE A 156 13.27 -11.83 -10.01
N ALA A 157 13.43 -13.00 -10.65
CA ALA A 157 13.94 -14.19 -9.95
C ALA A 157 15.33 -13.94 -9.34
N GLY A 158 16.21 -13.26 -10.07
CA GLY A 158 17.54 -12.88 -9.59
C GLY A 158 17.50 -11.91 -8.41
N LEU A 159 16.73 -10.82 -8.51
CA LEU A 159 16.63 -9.81 -7.45
C LEU A 159 15.97 -10.36 -6.20
N MET A 160 14.85 -11.11 -6.33
CA MET A 160 14.16 -11.67 -5.16
C MET A 160 15.04 -12.67 -4.41
N LYS A 161 15.81 -13.49 -5.14
CA LYS A 161 16.85 -14.33 -4.53
C LYS A 161 17.95 -13.50 -3.86
N GLU A 162 18.38 -12.41 -4.50
CA GLU A 162 19.42 -11.52 -3.98
C GLU A 162 18.99 -10.89 -2.66
N ILE A 163 17.75 -10.43 -2.52
CA ILE A 163 17.26 -9.80 -1.29
C ILE A 163 16.64 -10.80 -0.30
N GLY A 164 16.31 -12.02 -0.73
CA GLY A 164 15.71 -13.07 0.11
C GLY A 164 14.19 -12.96 0.26
N ALA A 165 13.48 -12.33 -0.67
CA ALA A 165 12.02 -12.21 -0.62
C ALA A 165 11.32 -13.55 -0.95
N ASP A 166 10.11 -13.76 -0.43
CA ASP A 166 9.37 -15.03 -0.52
C ASP A 166 8.37 -15.08 -1.68
N GLY A 167 7.98 -13.92 -2.24
CA GLY A 167 6.98 -13.88 -3.30
C GLY A 167 6.87 -12.56 -4.06
N ILE A 168 6.00 -12.58 -5.06
CA ILE A 168 5.66 -11.45 -5.92
C ILE A 168 4.15 -11.30 -6.01
N ASN A 169 3.68 -10.07 -5.82
CA ASN A 169 2.32 -9.66 -6.15
C ASN A 169 2.28 -9.08 -7.58
N GLY A 170 1.39 -9.60 -8.43
CA GLY A 170 1.22 -9.17 -9.81
C GLY A 170 0.21 -8.04 -9.93
N ASP A 171 0.70 -6.80 -9.80
CA ASP A 171 -0.12 -5.59 -9.89
C ASP A 171 -0.83 -5.51 -11.25
N THR A 172 -2.14 -5.31 -11.23
CA THR A 172 -3.06 -5.25 -12.38
C THR A 172 -3.08 -6.50 -13.27
N GLN A 173 -2.54 -7.63 -12.82
CA GLN A 173 -2.43 -8.86 -13.63
C GLN A 173 -3.58 -9.83 -13.36
N ASP A 174 -4.10 -10.42 -14.42
CA ASP A 174 -5.08 -11.52 -14.41
C ASP A 174 -4.41 -12.91 -14.41
N GLY A 175 -3.20 -12.98 -13.82
CA GLY A 175 -2.33 -14.15 -13.78
C GLY A 175 -0.87 -13.74 -13.98
N VAL A 176 0.05 -14.33 -13.21
CA VAL A 176 1.48 -14.14 -13.48
C VAL A 176 1.91 -15.24 -14.46
N PRO A 177 2.57 -14.94 -15.59
CA PRO A 177 2.93 -15.98 -16.54
C PRO A 177 3.84 -17.07 -15.95
N LEU A 178 3.61 -18.33 -16.33
CA LEU A 178 4.40 -19.49 -15.89
C LEU A 178 5.93 -19.30 -16.05
N ALA A 179 6.36 -18.48 -17.03
CA ALA A 179 7.77 -18.15 -17.23
C ALA A 179 8.47 -17.56 -15.99
N PHE A 180 7.74 -16.79 -15.15
CA PHE A 180 8.27 -16.22 -13.90
C PHE A 180 8.53 -17.30 -12.86
N SER A 181 7.54 -18.18 -12.69
CA SER A 181 7.63 -19.38 -11.87
C SER A 181 8.81 -20.26 -12.26
N LEU A 182 8.98 -20.56 -13.55
CA LEU A 182 10.10 -21.34 -14.06
C LEU A 182 11.46 -20.63 -13.92
N ALA A 183 11.49 -19.30 -13.90
CA ALA A 183 12.72 -18.53 -13.70
C ALA A 183 13.16 -18.58 -12.23
N ALA A 184 12.22 -18.46 -11.29
CA ALA A 184 12.44 -18.63 -9.86
C ALA A 184 12.99 -20.03 -9.53
N ASP A 185 12.40 -21.07 -10.12
CA ASP A 185 12.85 -22.45 -9.96
C ASP A 185 14.29 -22.64 -10.51
N ARG A 186 14.60 -22.06 -11.68
CA ARG A 186 15.94 -22.13 -12.30
C ARG A 186 17.05 -21.51 -11.45
N VAL A 187 16.75 -20.48 -10.67
CA VAL A 187 17.73 -19.88 -9.76
C VAL A 187 17.78 -20.58 -8.39
N GLY A 188 16.99 -21.63 -8.18
CA GLY A 188 16.92 -22.36 -6.92
C GLY A 188 16.31 -21.56 -5.78
N HIS A 189 15.35 -20.68 -6.10
CA HIS A 189 14.62 -19.85 -5.13
C HIS A 189 13.16 -19.75 -5.56
N PRO A 190 12.34 -20.80 -5.32
CA PRO A 190 10.92 -20.78 -5.66
C PRO A 190 10.21 -19.58 -5.00
N LEU A 191 9.35 -18.91 -5.76
CA LEU A 191 8.59 -17.73 -5.30
C LEU A 191 7.10 -18.02 -5.34
N ALA A 192 6.38 -17.51 -4.33
CA ALA A 192 4.93 -17.46 -4.37
C ALA A 192 4.49 -16.31 -5.29
N PHE A 193 3.59 -16.56 -6.23
CA PHE A 193 3.03 -15.54 -7.12
C PHE A 193 1.57 -15.29 -6.78
N GLU A 194 1.19 -14.01 -6.72
CA GLU A 194 -0.12 -13.52 -6.29
C GLU A 194 -0.65 -12.45 -7.28
N PRO A 195 -1.36 -12.80 -8.35
CA PRO A 195 -1.95 -11.84 -9.29
C PRO A 195 -3.14 -11.06 -8.69
N GLU A 196 -3.36 -9.82 -9.13
CA GLU A 196 -4.44 -8.94 -8.62
C GLU A 196 -5.86 -9.24 -9.15
N ILE A 197 -6.00 -9.48 -10.46
CA ILE A 197 -7.31 -9.48 -11.17
C ILE A 197 -7.96 -10.88 -11.19
N GLY A 198 -7.30 -11.88 -10.59
CA GLY A 198 -7.72 -13.27 -10.54
C GLY A 198 -7.20 -14.06 -11.74
N PRO A 199 -6.49 -15.18 -11.52
CA PRO A 199 -5.89 -15.96 -12.60
C PRO A 199 -6.94 -16.70 -13.44
N ALA A 200 -6.56 -17.07 -14.66
CA ALA A 200 -7.22 -18.17 -15.38
C ALA A 200 -7.16 -19.46 -14.53
N ASP A 201 -8.15 -20.36 -14.68
CA ASP A 201 -8.24 -21.52 -13.77
C ASP A 201 -7.01 -22.44 -13.84
N GLU A 202 -6.41 -22.59 -15.02
CA GLU A 202 -5.16 -23.35 -15.21
C GLU A 202 -3.98 -22.71 -14.46
N ALA A 203 -3.96 -21.38 -14.32
CA ALA A 203 -2.89 -20.64 -13.67
C ALA A 203 -2.85 -20.84 -12.16
N VAL A 204 -3.95 -21.30 -11.55
CA VAL A 204 -3.99 -21.77 -10.15
C VAL A 204 -2.98 -22.91 -9.89
N ALA A 205 -2.48 -23.59 -10.94
CA ALA A 205 -1.42 -24.59 -10.80
C ALA A 205 -0.03 -23.98 -10.50
N TRP A 206 0.23 -22.71 -10.84
CA TRP A 206 1.53 -22.06 -10.63
C TRP A 206 1.50 -20.73 -9.87
N ASP A 207 0.40 -19.99 -9.96
CA ASP A 207 0.08 -18.86 -9.09
C ASP A 207 -0.58 -19.43 -7.83
N VAL A 208 0.22 -19.61 -6.76
CA VAL A 208 -0.21 -20.31 -5.53
C VAL A 208 -0.99 -19.44 -4.55
N MET A 209 -1.08 -18.13 -4.85
CA MET A 209 -1.90 -17.15 -4.15
C MET A 209 -2.65 -16.30 -5.19
N THR A 210 -3.65 -15.53 -4.76
CA THR A 210 -4.36 -14.54 -5.59
C THR A 210 -4.87 -13.40 -4.72
N TRP A 211 -4.88 -12.18 -5.26
CA TRP A 211 -5.60 -11.07 -4.65
C TRP A 211 -7.06 -11.04 -5.11
N GLY A 212 -8.00 -10.81 -4.18
CA GLY A 212 -9.44 -10.85 -4.47
C GLY A 212 -10.12 -9.51 -4.21
N GLN A 213 -10.52 -8.78 -5.26
CA GLN A 213 -11.36 -7.58 -5.11
C GLN A 213 -12.81 -7.91 -5.45
N TYR A 214 -13.63 -8.12 -4.43
CA TYR A 214 -14.98 -8.66 -4.57
C TYR A 214 -16.05 -7.72 -4.02
N GLN A 215 -17.30 -8.06 -4.35
CA GLN A 215 -18.49 -7.55 -3.66
C GLN A 215 -18.92 -8.56 -2.59
N TYR A 216 -19.41 -8.06 -1.47
CA TYR A 216 -19.73 -8.88 -0.29
C TYR A 216 -21.24 -8.84 0.04
N PRO A 217 -22.09 -9.59 -0.70
CA PRO A 217 -23.53 -9.61 -0.46
C PRO A 217 -23.88 -10.19 0.93
N PHE A 218 -25.16 -10.06 1.34
CA PHE A 218 -25.64 -10.52 2.65
C PHE A 218 -25.42 -12.02 2.87
N ALA A 219 -25.77 -12.88 1.93
CA ALA A 219 -25.33 -14.27 1.94
C ALA A 219 -23.89 -14.32 1.40
N PRO A 220 -22.89 -14.79 2.17
CA PRO A 220 -21.52 -14.91 1.69
C PRO A 220 -21.45 -15.70 0.38
N LEU A 221 -20.56 -15.35 -0.55
CA LEU A 221 -20.33 -16.18 -1.74
C LEU A 221 -19.24 -17.21 -1.43
N VAL A 222 -19.28 -18.35 -2.13
CA VAL A 222 -18.17 -19.32 -2.12
C VAL A 222 -17.06 -18.80 -3.03
N ASP A 223 -15.87 -18.65 -2.44
CA ASP A 223 -14.65 -18.29 -3.15
C ASP A 223 -14.29 -19.37 -4.18
N ARG A 224 -14.13 -18.95 -5.43
CA ARG A 224 -13.92 -19.88 -6.55
C ARG A 224 -12.53 -20.50 -6.53
N TYR A 225 -11.49 -19.73 -6.23
CA TYR A 225 -10.11 -20.19 -6.32
C TYR A 225 -9.78 -21.13 -5.17
N LYS A 226 -10.21 -20.77 -3.96
CA LYS A 226 -10.21 -21.65 -2.80
C LYS A 226 -11.03 -22.92 -3.03
N TRP A 227 -12.17 -22.83 -3.73
CA TRP A 227 -12.96 -24.01 -4.06
C TRP A 227 -12.23 -24.91 -5.07
N LEU A 228 -11.59 -24.34 -6.10
CA LEU A 228 -10.88 -25.10 -7.12
C LEU A 228 -9.68 -25.86 -6.51
N GLU A 229 -8.88 -25.18 -5.70
CA GLU A 229 -7.76 -25.72 -4.92
C GLU A 229 -7.80 -25.16 -3.50
N THR A 230 -8.09 -26.03 -2.52
CA THR A 230 -8.34 -25.64 -1.13
C THR A 230 -7.08 -25.16 -0.41
N ARG A 231 -5.90 -25.49 -0.93
CA ARG A 231 -4.61 -24.95 -0.47
C ARG A 231 -4.30 -23.57 -1.03
N HIS A 232 -5.03 -23.11 -2.05
CA HIS A 232 -4.83 -21.80 -2.64
C HIS A 232 -5.26 -20.70 -1.67
N MET A 233 -4.37 -19.75 -1.42
CA MET A 233 -4.68 -18.61 -0.57
C MET A 233 -5.17 -17.45 -1.41
N VAL A 234 -6.33 -16.92 -1.06
CA VAL A 234 -6.84 -15.68 -1.63
C VAL A 234 -6.73 -14.61 -0.56
N HIS A 235 -5.97 -13.55 -0.75
CA HIS A 235 -6.06 -12.39 0.12
C HIS A 235 -7.10 -11.44 -0.48
N ILE A 236 -8.27 -11.32 0.14
CA ILE A 236 -9.29 -10.40 -0.36
C ILE A 236 -8.98 -8.96 0.07
N SER A 237 -9.32 -7.98 -0.75
CA SER A 237 -9.12 -6.57 -0.45
C SER A 237 -10.39 -5.75 -0.71
N ASP A 238 -10.56 -4.69 0.08
CA ASP A 238 -11.55 -3.64 -0.10
C ASP A 238 -10.93 -2.33 0.40
N ARG A 239 -9.94 -1.86 -0.37
CA ARG A 239 -8.94 -0.87 0.05
C ARG A 239 -9.54 0.46 0.54
N TRP A 240 -10.68 0.87 -0.01
CA TRP A 240 -11.32 2.15 0.30
C TRP A 240 -12.40 2.07 1.38
N ASN A 241 -13.04 0.91 1.57
CA ASN A 241 -14.13 0.76 2.51
C ASN A 241 -13.65 0.94 3.97
N ARG A 242 -14.26 1.83 4.74
CA ARG A 242 -13.85 2.11 6.14
C ARG A 242 -14.36 1.08 7.15
N ASN A 243 -15.39 0.32 6.81
CA ASN A 243 -15.94 -0.74 7.66
C ASN A 243 -15.54 -2.10 7.09
N LYS A 244 -14.71 -2.85 7.84
CA LYS A 244 -14.11 -4.10 7.34
C LYS A 244 -14.95 -5.35 7.63
N THR A 245 -16.15 -5.20 8.20
CA THR A 245 -16.98 -6.33 8.65
C THR A 245 -17.28 -7.33 7.53
N ASN A 246 -17.74 -6.85 6.37
CA ASN A 246 -18.23 -7.75 5.32
C ASN A 246 -17.09 -8.57 4.69
N ASN A 247 -15.94 -7.94 4.50
CA ASN A 247 -14.71 -8.54 4.02
C ASN A 247 -14.18 -9.54 5.05
N LEU A 248 -14.00 -9.16 6.32
CA LEU A 248 -13.53 -10.08 7.36
C LEU A 248 -14.45 -11.32 7.51
N GLN A 249 -15.77 -11.13 7.44
CA GLN A 249 -16.72 -12.24 7.46
C GLN A 249 -16.64 -13.12 6.20
N PHE A 250 -16.39 -12.54 5.03
CA PHE A 250 -16.18 -13.31 3.81
C PHE A 250 -14.89 -14.14 3.89
N ALA A 251 -13.79 -13.54 4.37
CA ALA A 251 -12.50 -14.20 4.56
C ALA A 251 -12.65 -15.43 5.47
N PHE A 252 -13.21 -15.21 6.66
CA PHE A 252 -13.40 -16.26 7.66
C PHE A 252 -14.36 -17.37 7.20
N PHE A 253 -15.45 -17.01 6.53
CA PHE A 253 -16.40 -17.99 5.98
C PHE A 253 -15.74 -18.89 4.93
N ASN A 254 -14.85 -18.35 4.09
CA ASN A 254 -14.19 -19.11 3.02
C ASN A 254 -12.83 -19.70 3.43
N GLY A 255 -12.33 -19.43 4.64
CA GLY A 255 -10.97 -19.84 5.04
C GLY A 255 -9.89 -19.27 4.11
N VAL A 256 -10.13 -18.06 3.61
CA VAL A 256 -9.20 -17.29 2.77
C VAL A 256 -8.66 -16.12 3.59
N GLY A 257 -7.57 -15.52 3.14
CA GLY A 257 -6.93 -14.42 3.84
C GLY A 257 -7.57 -13.06 3.56
N TRP A 258 -7.13 -12.06 4.32
CA TRP A 258 -7.48 -10.67 4.13
C TRP A 258 -6.23 -9.82 3.92
N GLU A 259 -6.28 -8.95 2.91
CA GLU A 259 -5.28 -7.91 2.72
C GLU A 259 -5.73 -6.61 3.40
N SER A 260 -4.99 -6.14 4.39
CA SER A 260 -5.21 -4.78 4.90
C SER A 260 -4.43 -3.77 4.09
N TRP A 261 -5.07 -2.64 3.80
CA TRP A 261 -4.40 -1.49 3.19
C TRP A 261 -4.74 -0.23 3.99
N GLU A 262 -3.91 0.07 5.01
CA GLU A 262 -4.13 1.22 5.90
C GLU A 262 -3.55 2.51 5.32
N ASN A 263 -2.38 2.45 4.67
CA ASN A 263 -1.80 3.60 3.97
C ASN A 263 -2.07 3.49 2.47
N VAL A 264 -3.20 4.06 2.03
CA VAL A 264 -3.60 4.06 0.62
C VAL A 264 -3.00 5.29 -0.04
N TRP A 265 -1.81 5.15 -0.62
CA TRP A 265 -1.13 6.23 -1.37
C TRP A 265 -0.94 7.53 -0.56
N GLY A 266 -0.60 7.40 0.72
CA GLY A 266 -0.45 8.52 1.64
C GLY A 266 -1.75 8.97 2.31
N VAL A 267 -2.85 8.22 2.14
CA VAL A 267 -4.12 8.40 2.84
C VAL A 267 -4.25 7.35 3.93
N TRP A 268 -4.48 7.79 5.16
CA TRP A 268 -4.68 6.88 6.28
C TRP A 268 -6.12 6.34 6.34
N ASN A 269 -6.33 5.10 5.87
CA ASN A 269 -7.54 4.30 6.03
C ASN A 269 -7.38 3.25 7.15
N GLY A 270 -7.02 3.71 8.35
CA GLY A 270 -6.70 2.84 9.49
C GLY A 270 -7.85 1.93 9.95
N ILE A 271 -7.48 0.75 10.45
CA ILE A 271 -8.42 -0.24 11.01
C ILE A 271 -9.01 0.27 12.33
N THR A 272 -10.33 0.21 12.46
CA THR A 272 -11.03 0.64 13.68
C THR A 272 -10.76 -0.30 14.87
N PRO A 273 -10.89 0.15 16.13
CA PRO A 273 -10.74 -0.74 17.29
C PRO A 273 -11.63 -1.99 17.23
N ARG A 274 -12.87 -1.87 16.74
CA ARG A 274 -13.76 -3.02 16.55
C ARG A 274 -13.23 -4.00 15.51
N ASP A 275 -12.86 -3.51 14.33
CA ASP A 275 -12.40 -4.40 13.26
C ASP A 275 -11.04 -5.02 13.59
N GLY A 276 -10.18 -4.31 14.33
CA GLY A 276 -8.93 -4.85 14.84
C GLY A 276 -9.14 -5.95 15.89
N GLU A 277 -10.12 -5.80 16.77
CA GLU A 277 -10.52 -6.86 17.70
C GLU A 277 -11.10 -8.09 16.96
N ALA A 278 -11.99 -7.85 15.99
CA ALA A 278 -12.55 -8.92 15.17
C ALA A 278 -11.45 -9.71 14.45
N LEU A 279 -10.49 -9.01 13.84
CA LEU A 279 -9.35 -9.63 13.16
C LEU A 279 -8.47 -10.43 14.14
N ARG A 280 -8.20 -9.92 15.35
CA ARG A 280 -7.44 -10.66 16.36
C ARG A 280 -8.09 -12.00 16.70
N ARG A 281 -9.41 -12.01 16.89
CA ARG A 281 -10.20 -13.22 17.20
C ARG A 281 -10.21 -14.20 16.03
N VAL A 282 -10.51 -13.71 14.84
CA VAL A 282 -10.62 -14.52 13.61
C VAL A 282 -9.26 -15.14 13.26
N ALA A 283 -8.19 -14.34 13.22
CA ALA A 283 -6.86 -14.83 12.88
C ALA A 283 -6.32 -15.83 13.91
N ALA A 284 -6.64 -15.67 15.20
CA ALA A 284 -6.28 -16.67 16.22
C ALA A 284 -6.91 -18.04 15.92
N ILE A 285 -8.22 -18.05 15.59
CA ILE A 285 -8.93 -19.27 15.20
C ILE A 285 -8.34 -19.85 13.92
N GLU A 286 -8.20 -19.06 12.85
CA GLU A 286 -7.71 -19.51 11.55
C GLU A 286 -6.32 -20.14 11.64
N ARG A 287 -5.38 -19.51 12.36
CA ARG A 287 -4.04 -20.07 12.59
C ARG A 287 -4.08 -21.37 13.39
N ALA A 288 -5.00 -21.48 14.34
CA ALA A 288 -5.16 -22.70 15.13
C ALA A 288 -5.70 -23.85 14.27
N VAL A 289 -6.68 -23.57 13.40
CA VAL A 289 -7.33 -24.57 12.54
C VAL A 289 -6.81 -24.61 11.10
N ALA A 290 -5.68 -23.98 10.79
CA ALA A 290 -5.16 -23.82 9.42
C ALA A 290 -5.12 -25.13 8.61
N GLY A 291 -4.72 -26.24 9.24
CA GLY A 291 -4.69 -27.56 8.60
C GLY A 291 -6.07 -28.10 8.19
N TYR A 292 -7.15 -27.60 8.77
CA TYR A 292 -8.54 -27.89 8.38
C TYR A 292 -9.00 -26.99 7.24
N LEU A 293 -8.57 -25.73 7.21
CA LEU A 293 -8.95 -24.74 6.20
C LEU A 293 -8.39 -25.02 4.79
N VAL A 294 -7.53 -26.05 4.67
CA VAL A 294 -7.05 -26.58 3.40
C VAL A 294 -7.67 -27.91 3.00
N SER A 295 -8.66 -28.38 3.77
CA SER A 295 -9.33 -29.66 3.54
C SER A 295 -9.86 -29.76 2.11
N PRO A 296 -9.54 -30.84 1.37
CA PRO A 296 -10.14 -31.07 0.06
C PRO A 296 -11.65 -31.30 0.14
N ASP A 297 -12.15 -31.69 1.32
CA ASP A 297 -13.54 -32.03 1.61
C ASP A 297 -14.34 -30.84 2.19
N TRP A 298 -13.88 -29.60 2.00
CA TRP A 298 -14.61 -28.39 2.43
C TRP A 298 -16.08 -28.45 1.98
N GLU A 299 -17.00 -28.15 2.91
CA GLU A 299 -18.44 -28.08 2.69
C GLU A 299 -18.92 -26.65 3.02
N PRO A 300 -18.94 -25.71 2.06
CA PRO A 300 -19.47 -24.38 2.29
C PRO A 300 -20.98 -24.42 2.51
N MET A 301 -21.54 -23.37 3.13
CA MET A 301 -22.98 -23.23 3.37
C MET A 301 -23.60 -24.35 4.21
N SER A 302 -22.86 -24.86 5.21
CA SER A 302 -23.37 -25.82 6.18
C SER A 302 -24.70 -25.30 6.77
N PRO A 303 -25.77 -26.13 6.84
CA PRO A 303 -27.09 -25.68 7.29
C PRO A 303 -27.07 -25.09 8.71
N MET A 304 -27.71 -23.92 8.86
CA MET A 304 -27.90 -23.21 10.12
C MET A 304 -29.39 -23.03 10.41
N LEU A 305 -29.78 -23.07 11.69
CA LEU A 305 -31.18 -22.94 12.13
C LEU A 305 -31.66 -21.48 12.22
N ARG A 306 -30.74 -20.52 12.22
CA ARG A 306 -31.03 -19.09 12.35
C ARG A 306 -30.84 -18.38 11.01
N TYR A 307 -31.83 -17.57 10.62
CA TYR A 307 -31.73 -16.71 9.44
C TYR A 307 -30.54 -15.74 9.57
N GLY A 308 -29.81 -15.53 8.48
CA GLY A 308 -28.66 -14.62 8.45
C GLY A 308 -27.41 -15.14 9.15
N VAL A 309 -27.43 -16.37 9.67
CA VAL A 309 -26.24 -17.06 10.17
C VAL A 309 -25.77 -18.07 9.12
N PHE A 310 -24.50 -18.00 8.73
CA PHE A 310 -23.93 -18.85 7.69
C PHE A 310 -22.68 -19.55 8.20
N ALA A 311 -22.45 -20.79 7.79
CA ALA A 311 -21.31 -21.58 8.21
C ALA A 311 -20.62 -22.32 7.06
N SER A 312 -19.32 -22.55 7.20
CA SER A 312 -18.53 -23.48 6.38
C SER A 312 -18.00 -24.58 7.27
N LYS A 313 -18.09 -25.83 6.81
CA LYS A 313 -17.55 -27.01 7.51
C LYS A 313 -16.27 -27.48 6.83
N TRP A 314 -15.27 -27.81 7.64
CA TRP A 314 -13.91 -28.16 7.24
C TRP A 314 -13.54 -29.54 7.81
N PRO A 315 -13.94 -30.64 7.15
CA PRO A 315 -13.64 -32.00 7.61
C PRO A 315 -12.17 -32.35 7.43
N ALA A 316 -11.51 -32.95 8.42
CA ALA A 316 -10.20 -33.57 8.22
C ALA A 316 -9.94 -34.65 9.27
N ASN A 317 -9.42 -35.80 8.84
CA ASN A 317 -8.95 -36.89 9.72
C ASN A 317 -10.01 -37.34 10.76
N GLY A 318 -11.28 -37.46 10.35
CA GLY A 318 -12.39 -37.86 11.24
C GLY A 318 -12.79 -36.80 12.28
N ARG A 319 -12.27 -35.57 12.14
CA ARG A 319 -12.62 -34.37 12.90
C ARG A 319 -13.19 -33.33 11.95
N ALA A 320 -13.75 -32.25 12.48
CA ALA A 320 -14.19 -31.13 11.66
C ALA A 320 -14.10 -29.79 12.42
N ALA A 321 -13.80 -28.72 11.70
CA ALA A 321 -13.97 -27.35 12.18
C ALA A 321 -15.12 -26.68 11.41
N TRP A 322 -15.80 -25.73 12.05
CA TRP A 322 -16.76 -24.85 11.39
C TRP A 322 -16.32 -23.41 11.59
N THR A 323 -16.39 -22.60 10.52
CA THR A 323 -16.32 -21.14 10.61
C THR A 323 -17.71 -20.58 10.38
N ILE A 324 -18.16 -19.68 11.24
CA ILE A 324 -19.55 -19.21 11.30
C ILE A 324 -19.56 -17.68 11.35
N VAL A 325 -20.49 -17.06 10.61
CA VAL A 325 -20.69 -15.61 10.61
C VAL A 325 -22.17 -15.27 10.82
N ASN A 326 -22.43 -14.28 11.68
CA ASN A 326 -23.76 -13.68 11.82
C ASN A 326 -23.82 -12.39 11.01
N ARG A 327 -24.63 -12.36 9.96
CA ARG A 327 -24.79 -11.21 9.05
C ARG A 327 -25.88 -10.23 9.52
N ASN A 328 -26.58 -10.55 10.61
CA ASN A 328 -27.63 -9.72 11.16
C ASN A 328 -27.07 -8.53 11.98
N GLU A 329 -27.91 -7.51 12.15
CA GLU A 329 -27.70 -6.36 13.04
C GLU A 329 -28.03 -6.67 14.52
N TYR A 330 -28.35 -7.93 14.84
CA TYR A 330 -28.76 -8.37 16.17
C TYR A 330 -28.09 -9.69 16.55
N ASP A 331 -27.95 -9.90 17.87
CA ASP A 331 -27.40 -11.13 18.43
C ASP A 331 -28.34 -12.31 18.20
N THR A 332 -27.77 -13.49 18.00
CA THR A 332 -28.51 -14.75 17.92
C THR A 332 -28.09 -15.68 19.05
N ASP A 333 -29.02 -16.46 19.60
CA ASP A 333 -28.76 -17.40 20.69
C ASP A 333 -29.68 -18.63 20.64
N GLY A 334 -29.44 -19.61 21.51
CA GLY A 334 -30.12 -20.90 21.55
C GLY A 334 -29.68 -21.81 20.41
N ALA A 335 -30.58 -22.65 19.89
CA ALA A 335 -30.25 -23.63 18.86
C ALA A 335 -29.76 -22.98 17.56
N GLN A 336 -28.53 -23.34 17.15
CA GLN A 336 -27.87 -22.80 15.95
C GLN A 336 -27.70 -23.86 14.86
N MET A 337 -27.40 -25.11 15.22
CA MET A 337 -27.05 -26.17 14.27
C MET A 337 -27.72 -27.48 14.64
N GLU A 338 -28.25 -28.19 13.65
CA GLU A 338 -28.65 -29.60 13.79
C GLU A 338 -27.41 -30.50 13.64
N ILE A 339 -27.31 -31.54 14.46
CA ILE A 339 -26.26 -32.56 14.33
C ILE A 339 -26.87 -33.94 14.04
N PRO A 340 -26.14 -34.83 13.33
CA PRO A 340 -26.63 -36.17 13.04
C PRO A 340 -27.00 -36.95 14.30
N LYS A 341 -28.12 -37.67 14.25
CA LYS A 341 -28.59 -38.51 15.35
C LYS A 341 -27.55 -39.60 15.66
N GLY A 342 -27.12 -39.68 16.92
CA GLY A 342 -26.11 -40.65 17.34
C GLY A 342 -24.66 -40.20 17.14
N ALA A 343 -24.42 -38.91 16.91
CA ALA A 343 -23.06 -38.36 16.91
C ALA A 343 -22.33 -38.71 18.21
N THR A 344 -21.23 -39.44 18.10
CA THR A 344 -20.33 -39.81 19.22
C THR A 344 -19.22 -38.79 19.44
N LEU A 345 -19.21 -37.72 18.63
CA LEU A 345 -18.23 -36.65 18.71
C LEU A 345 -18.57 -35.68 19.85
N ARG A 346 -17.52 -35.08 20.41
CA ARG A 346 -17.59 -33.94 21.31
C ARG A 346 -17.45 -32.66 20.50
N PHE A 347 -18.13 -31.60 20.94
CA PHE A 347 -18.21 -30.34 20.23
C PHE A 347 -17.70 -29.22 21.13
N PHE A 348 -16.86 -28.36 20.58
CA PHE A 348 -16.23 -27.26 21.30
C PHE A 348 -16.50 -25.96 20.57
N ASP A 349 -17.03 -24.97 21.27
CA ASP A 349 -17.11 -23.59 20.80
C ASP A 349 -15.72 -22.96 20.95
N LEU A 350 -15.01 -22.85 19.84
CA LEU A 350 -13.68 -22.24 19.78
C LEU A 350 -13.74 -20.73 19.99
N TYR A 351 -14.87 -20.07 19.69
CA TYR A 351 -15.00 -18.62 19.83
C TYR A 351 -15.21 -18.22 21.30
N HIS A 352 -16.01 -18.96 22.06
CA HIS A 352 -16.21 -18.71 23.50
C HIS A 352 -15.31 -19.55 24.42
N GLY A 353 -14.58 -20.52 23.86
CA GLY A 353 -13.65 -21.36 24.62
C GLY A 353 -14.34 -22.32 25.58
N VAL A 354 -15.44 -22.93 25.17
CA VAL A 354 -16.25 -23.86 26.00
C VAL A 354 -16.60 -25.15 25.26
N GLU A 355 -16.80 -26.24 25.99
CA GLU A 355 -17.39 -27.46 25.43
C GLU A 355 -18.92 -27.32 25.36
N LEU A 356 -19.49 -27.68 24.21
CA LEU A 356 -20.93 -27.71 23.98
C LEU A 356 -21.46 -29.12 24.18
N LYS A 357 -22.60 -29.22 24.88
CA LYS A 357 -23.33 -30.48 25.03
C LYS A 357 -24.53 -30.47 24.09
N PRO A 358 -24.62 -31.43 23.15
CA PRO A 358 -25.80 -31.54 22.31
C PRO A 358 -27.08 -31.73 23.11
N GLU A 359 -28.14 -31.06 22.69
CA GLU A 359 -29.45 -31.13 23.34
C GLU A 359 -30.54 -31.51 22.33
N LYS A 360 -31.71 -31.94 22.83
CA LYS A 360 -32.87 -32.20 21.98
C LYS A 360 -33.70 -30.93 21.85
N ASP A 361 -34.00 -30.54 20.63
CA ASP A 361 -34.97 -29.48 20.35
C ASP A 361 -36.41 -29.98 20.61
N PRO A 362 -37.43 -29.10 20.55
CA PRO A 362 -38.84 -29.50 20.73
C PRO A 362 -39.35 -30.53 19.72
N THR A 363 -38.68 -30.73 18.58
CA THR A 363 -39.03 -31.72 17.55
C THR A 363 -38.31 -33.06 17.74
N GLY A 364 -37.40 -33.15 18.72
CA GLY A 364 -36.62 -34.34 19.04
C GLY A 364 -35.32 -34.49 18.24
N LYS A 365 -34.95 -33.47 17.45
CA LYS A 365 -33.66 -33.38 16.74
C LYS A 365 -32.54 -33.00 17.70
N MET A 366 -31.34 -33.50 17.45
CA MET A 366 -30.16 -33.13 18.24
C MET A 366 -29.59 -31.82 17.70
N VAL A 367 -29.35 -30.85 18.58
CA VAL A 367 -28.86 -29.52 18.20
C VAL A 367 -27.69 -29.07 19.07
N LEU A 368 -26.88 -28.15 18.54
CA LEU A 368 -25.91 -27.36 19.28
C LEU A 368 -26.47 -25.95 19.48
N SER A 369 -26.40 -25.48 20.72
CA SER A 369 -26.88 -24.16 21.13
C SER A 369 -25.73 -23.30 21.62
N PHE A 370 -25.61 -22.09 21.08
CA PHE A 370 -24.56 -21.13 21.43
C PHE A 370 -24.91 -19.72 20.93
N PRO A 371 -24.41 -18.66 21.58
CA PRO A 371 -24.63 -17.29 21.16
C PRO A 371 -23.71 -16.91 19.99
N ILE A 372 -24.16 -15.97 19.14
CA ILE A 372 -23.34 -15.30 18.13
C ILE A 372 -23.75 -13.82 18.08
N GLU A 373 -22.79 -12.94 18.36
CA GLU A 373 -22.97 -11.49 18.37
C GLU A 373 -23.47 -10.95 17.01
N ALA A 374 -24.16 -9.82 17.01
CA ALA A 374 -24.50 -9.04 15.82
C ALA A 374 -23.24 -8.73 15.01
N LYS A 375 -23.28 -8.98 13.69
CA LYS A 375 -22.09 -8.83 12.82
C LYS A 375 -20.85 -9.58 13.35
N GLY A 376 -21.08 -10.65 14.11
CA GLY A 376 -20.07 -11.40 14.83
C GLY A 376 -19.64 -12.67 14.10
N TYR A 377 -18.91 -13.50 14.84
CA TYR A 377 -18.25 -14.71 14.37
C TYR A 377 -18.51 -15.85 15.37
N GLY A 378 -18.44 -17.08 14.88
CA GLY A 378 -18.47 -18.28 15.70
C GLY A 378 -17.58 -19.35 15.09
N ALA A 379 -17.13 -20.31 15.90
CA ALA A 379 -16.34 -21.43 15.41
C ALA A 379 -16.56 -22.67 16.26
N ILE A 380 -16.83 -23.81 15.61
CA ILE A 380 -17.05 -25.09 16.29
C ILE A 380 -15.94 -26.07 15.90
N PHE A 381 -15.48 -26.87 16.85
CA PHE A 381 -14.58 -28.00 16.60
C PHE A 381 -15.20 -29.30 17.08
N ALA A 382 -15.21 -30.32 16.23
CA ALA A 382 -15.70 -31.64 16.55
C ALA A 382 -14.58 -32.69 16.52
N THR A 383 -14.47 -33.47 17.58
CA THR A 383 -13.48 -34.55 17.72
C THR A 383 -14.02 -35.67 18.60
N SER A 384 -13.50 -36.89 18.46
CA SER A 384 -13.94 -38.07 19.23
C SER A 384 -13.41 -38.09 20.68
N GLY A 385 -12.40 -37.25 20.99
CA GLY A 385 -11.73 -37.21 22.29
C GLY A 385 -11.50 -35.80 22.79
N GLU A 386 -10.51 -35.62 23.65
CA GLU A 386 -10.06 -34.28 24.06
C GLU A 386 -9.41 -33.54 22.87
N PRO A 387 -9.58 -32.21 22.77
CA PRO A 387 -8.79 -31.40 21.86
C PRO A 387 -7.31 -31.47 22.23
N ASP A 388 -6.42 -31.30 21.25
CA ASP A 388 -4.99 -31.22 21.53
C ASP A 388 -4.62 -29.89 22.21
N SER A 389 -3.37 -29.77 22.67
CA SER A 389 -2.88 -28.58 23.38
C SER A 389 -2.99 -27.30 22.56
N LYS A 390 -2.92 -27.37 21.22
CA LYS A 390 -3.05 -26.20 20.35
C LYS A 390 -4.47 -25.65 20.43
N ILE A 391 -5.47 -26.52 20.32
CA ILE A 391 -6.89 -26.14 20.43
C ILE A 391 -7.25 -25.72 21.87
N GLN A 392 -6.72 -26.41 22.88
CA GLN A 392 -6.95 -26.03 24.28
C GLN A 392 -6.40 -24.62 24.59
N ASN A 393 -5.20 -24.30 24.10
CA ASN A 393 -4.61 -22.97 24.27
C ASN A 393 -5.42 -21.89 23.53
N LEU A 394 -5.87 -22.18 22.30
CA LEU A 394 -6.77 -21.29 21.56
C LEU A 394 -8.05 -21.02 22.37
N MET A 395 -8.70 -22.05 22.90
CA MET A 395 -9.93 -21.89 23.67
C MET A 395 -9.72 -21.00 24.90
N ALA A 396 -8.58 -21.14 25.59
CA ALA A 396 -8.24 -20.29 26.72
C ALA A 396 -8.01 -18.82 26.31
N GLU A 397 -7.31 -18.59 25.19
CA GLU A 397 -7.09 -17.25 24.62
C GLU A 397 -8.42 -16.62 24.18
N MET A 398 -9.22 -17.35 23.40
CA MET A 398 -10.50 -16.88 22.88
C MET A 398 -11.49 -16.53 23.99
N LYS A 399 -11.53 -17.31 25.07
CA LYS A 399 -12.34 -16.99 26.26
C LYS A 399 -11.94 -15.65 26.90
N GLN A 400 -10.67 -15.26 26.82
CA GLN A 400 -10.22 -13.95 27.30
C GLN A 400 -10.57 -12.84 26.28
N LEU A 401 -10.33 -13.07 24.99
CA LEU A 401 -10.62 -12.09 23.95
C LEU A 401 -12.13 -11.77 23.85
N THR A 402 -12.99 -12.78 24.02
CA THR A 402 -14.46 -12.62 23.91
C THR A 402 -15.14 -12.25 25.23
N SER A 403 -14.40 -12.03 26.32
CA SER A 403 -14.99 -11.55 27.58
C SER A 403 -15.59 -10.15 27.46
N LYS A 404 -15.19 -9.40 26.43
CA LYS A 404 -15.74 -8.11 26.04
C LYS A 404 -16.46 -8.26 24.68
N PRO A 405 -17.75 -7.92 24.54
CA PRO A 405 -18.45 -7.91 23.26
C PRO A 405 -17.78 -7.01 22.20
N LEU A 406 -17.85 -7.38 20.93
CA LEU A 406 -17.37 -6.57 19.80
C LEU A 406 -18.07 -5.21 19.74
N ALA A 407 -19.35 -5.14 20.12
CA ALA A 407 -20.13 -3.91 20.15
C ALA A 407 -19.57 -2.86 21.12
N ASP A 408 -18.78 -3.27 22.12
CA ASP A 408 -18.14 -2.37 23.09
C ASP A 408 -16.82 -1.77 22.57
N PHE A 409 -16.41 -2.11 21.34
CA PHE A 409 -15.28 -1.48 20.66
C PHE A 409 -15.79 -0.46 19.64
N SER A 410 -15.11 0.69 19.55
CA SER A 410 -15.50 1.73 18.60
C SER A 410 -15.33 1.25 17.16
N ASN A 411 -16.35 1.50 16.35
CA ASN A 411 -16.35 1.34 14.89
C ASN A 411 -16.15 2.69 14.17
N GLU A 412 -15.81 3.76 14.90
CA GLU A 412 -15.60 5.08 14.35
C GLU A 412 -14.24 5.16 13.64
N TRP A 413 -14.28 5.43 12.34
CA TRP A 413 -13.09 5.77 11.57
C TRP A 413 -12.68 7.22 11.81
N LYS A 414 -11.38 7.48 11.92
CA LYS A 414 -10.83 8.82 12.21
C LYS A 414 -9.88 9.25 11.11
N VAL A 415 -10.10 10.47 10.61
CA VAL A 415 -9.14 11.13 9.72
C VAL A 415 -7.88 11.47 10.49
N LEU A 416 -6.73 11.27 9.84
CA LEU A 416 -5.43 11.65 10.39
C LEU A 416 -5.11 13.08 9.97
N SER A 417 -4.83 13.96 10.93
CA SER A 417 -4.38 15.32 10.65
C SER A 417 -2.92 15.33 10.20
N GLN A 418 -2.59 16.23 9.29
CA GLN A 418 -1.22 16.48 8.83
C GLN A 418 -0.78 17.88 9.26
N ALA A 419 0.53 18.08 9.39
CA ALA A 419 1.13 19.37 9.70
C ALA A 419 2.24 19.70 8.70
N ILE A 420 2.34 20.98 8.35
CA ILE A 420 3.48 21.52 7.62
C ILE A 420 4.73 21.48 8.50
N VAL A 421 5.85 21.04 7.94
CA VAL A 421 7.17 21.12 8.57
C VAL A 421 7.68 22.54 8.38
N PRO A 422 7.98 23.29 9.47
CA PRO A 422 8.36 24.69 9.35
C PRO A 422 9.62 24.89 8.49
N ILE A 423 9.55 25.83 7.55
CA ILE A 423 10.72 26.35 6.85
C ILE A 423 11.39 27.37 7.77
N ALA A 424 12.65 27.15 8.12
CA ALA A 424 13.40 28.09 8.96
C ALA A 424 13.54 29.45 8.25
N PRO A 425 13.32 30.58 8.95
CA PRO A 425 13.43 31.90 8.35
C PRO A 425 14.88 32.19 7.93
N ALA A 426 15.01 32.88 6.80
CA ALA A 426 16.30 33.40 6.35
C ALA A 426 16.54 34.79 6.95
N LYS A 427 17.79 35.28 6.90
CA LYS A 427 18.06 36.67 7.28
C LYS A 427 17.47 37.61 6.23
N GLU A 428 16.70 38.60 6.65
CA GLU A 428 16.14 39.60 5.75
C GLU A 428 17.22 40.37 4.98
N ALA A 429 16.96 40.63 3.70
CA ALA A 429 17.84 41.37 2.79
C ALA A 429 17.33 42.80 2.57
N SER A 430 18.22 43.78 2.75
CA SER A 430 17.94 45.20 2.50
C SER A 430 17.91 45.57 1.02
N ALA A 431 18.48 44.73 0.15
CA ALA A 431 18.55 44.88 -1.30
C ALA A 431 18.56 43.51 -1.97
N ALA A 432 18.26 43.46 -3.28
CA ALA A 432 18.22 42.20 -4.03
C ALA A 432 19.59 41.49 -3.99
N PRO A 433 19.65 40.26 -3.43
CA PRO A 433 20.86 39.45 -3.52
C PRO A 433 21.20 39.15 -5.00
N PRO A 434 22.50 38.93 -5.33
CA PRO A 434 22.89 38.56 -6.68
C PRO A 434 22.09 37.36 -7.21
N GLY A 435 21.55 37.48 -8.42
CA GLY A 435 20.78 36.42 -9.07
C GLY A 435 19.31 36.30 -8.62
N MET A 436 18.84 37.14 -7.69
CA MET A 436 17.45 37.14 -7.23
C MET A 436 16.62 38.30 -7.80
N VAL A 437 15.31 38.07 -7.90
CA VAL A 437 14.28 39.02 -8.36
C VAL A 437 13.42 39.42 -7.17
N LYS A 438 13.11 40.71 -7.04
CA LYS A 438 12.18 41.20 -6.02
C LYS A 438 10.74 40.88 -6.41
N ILE A 439 10.01 40.23 -5.52
CA ILE A 439 8.57 40.04 -5.59
C ILE A 439 7.93 41.08 -4.66
N PRO A 440 7.02 41.94 -5.18
CA PRO A 440 6.43 43.01 -4.37
C PRO A 440 5.43 42.44 -3.37
N GLU A 441 5.23 43.15 -2.27
CA GLU A 441 4.17 42.88 -1.32
C GLU A 441 2.78 42.99 -1.97
N ALA A 442 1.88 42.06 -1.66
CA ALA A 442 0.51 42.07 -2.14
C ALA A 442 -0.43 41.17 -1.35
N ASP A 443 -1.72 41.48 -1.43
CA ASP A 443 -2.78 40.51 -1.15
C ASP A 443 -2.88 39.52 -2.32
N PHE A 444 -2.81 38.24 -1.99
CA PHE A 444 -2.79 37.13 -2.91
C PHE A 444 -3.85 36.09 -2.55
N LEU A 445 -4.51 35.56 -3.58
CA LEU A 445 -5.47 34.47 -3.44
C LEU A 445 -4.76 33.18 -3.84
N PHE A 446 -4.26 32.46 -2.84
CA PHE A 446 -3.64 31.16 -3.01
C PHE A 446 -4.70 30.14 -3.40
N LYS A 447 -4.54 29.51 -4.56
CA LYS A 447 -5.43 28.43 -5.05
C LYS A 447 -4.61 27.31 -5.65
N VAL A 448 -4.63 26.14 -5.03
CA VAL A 448 -3.93 24.97 -5.55
C VAL A 448 -4.76 23.70 -5.38
N GLN A 449 -4.52 22.73 -6.26
CA GLN A 449 -4.99 21.37 -6.11
C GLN A 449 -3.85 20.36 -6.27
N GLY A 450 -3.87 19.30 -5.47
CA GLY A 450 -3.01 18.14 -5.70
C GLY A 450 -3.42 17.34 -6.93
N ILE A 451 -2.42 16.85 -7.67
CA ILE A 451 -2.68 15.90 -8.75
C ILE A 451 -2.72 14.50 -8.18
N GLU A 452 -3.88 13.88 -8.34
CA GLU A 452 -4.14 12.52 -7.91
C GLU A 452 -4.01 11.57 -9.09
N LEU A 453 -3.33 10.45 -8.85
CA LEU A 453 -3.28 9.32 -9.78
C LEU A 453 -4.44 8.34 -9.55
N GLU A 454 -4.85 8.12 -8.31
CA GLU A 454 -5.92 7.20 -7.91
C GLU A 454 -6.57 7.63 -6.58
N GLY A 455 -7.91 7.53 -6.52
CA GLY A 455 -8.72 7.82 -5.35
C GLY A 455 -9.97 8.65 -5.69
N SER A 456 -10.60 9.22 -4.67
CA SER A 456 -11.81 10.05 -4.77
C SER A 456 -11.48 11.51 -4.37
N ASN A 457 -12.45 12.31 -3.91
CA ASN A 457 -12.18 13.62 -3.31
C ASN A 457 -12.58 13.64 -1.82
N ASP A 458 -12.48 12.48 -1.16
CA ASP A 458 -12.82 12.32 0.26
C ASP A 458 -11.83 13.03 1.20
N ILE A 459 -12.30 13.29 2.42
CA ILE A 459 -11.46 13.84 3.50
C ILE A 459 -10.29 12.90 3.84
N GLY A 460 -9.11 13.48 4.07
CA GLY A 460 -7.86 12.76 4.35
C GLY A 460 -6.94 12.60 3.13
N LEU A 461 -7.38 13.05 1.95
CA LEU A 461 -6.56 13.08 0.74
C LEU A 461 -5.61 14.28 0.71
N ASP A 462 -4.51 14.11 -0.02
CA ASP A 462 -3.50 15.15 -0.26
C ASP A 462 -2.88 15.72 1.03
N VAL A 463 -2.82 17.04 1.22
CA VAL A 463 -2.16 17.69 2.36
C VAL A 463 -3.12 18.55 3.19
N GLN A 464 -2.69 19.01 4.36
CA GLN A 464 -3.47 19.87 5.24
C GLN A 464 -2.72 21.15 5.57
N TYR A 465 -3.19 22.28 5.07
CA TYR A 465 -2.63 23.58 5.43
C TYR A 465 -3.08 24.04 6.83
N PRO A 466 -2.34 24.96 7.47
CA PRO A 466 -2.66 25.42 8.83
C PRO A 466 -4.05 26.03 9.01
N TRP A 467 -4.67 26.56 7.95
CA TRP A 467 -6.02 27.13 7.97
C TRP A 467 -7.13 26.10 7.72
N GLU A 468 -6.81 24.82 7.55
CA GLU A 468 -7.73 23.75 7.19
C GLU A 468 -7.99 22.81 8.38
N GLN A 469 -9.19 22.23 8.42
CA GLN A 469 -9.59 21.31 9.51
C GLN A 469 -9.11 19.87 9.29
N ALA A 470 -8.83 19.49 8.05
CA ALA A 470 -8.38 18.16 7.67
C ALA A 470 -7.68 18.19 6.31
N PRO A 471 -6.92 17.14 5.95
CA PRO A 471 -6.32 17.05 4.63
C PRO A 471 -7.41 16.96 3.54
N THR A 472 -7.24 17.75 2.49
CA THR A 472 -8.13 17.76 1.32
C THR A 472 -7.33 18.07 0.07
N ARG A 473 -7.88 17.79 -1.11
CA ARG A 473 -7.21 18.02 -2.39
C ARG A 473 -7.22 19.46 -2.89
N PHE A 474 -8.22 20.26 -2.52
CA PHE A 474 -8.44 21.59 -3.08
C PHE A 474 -8.26 22.65 -2.00
N HIS A 475 -7.33 23.55 -2.24
CA HIS A 475 -6.88 24.53 -1.26
C HIS A 475 -7.15 25.94 -1.76
N GLU A 476 -7.76 26.76 -0.91
CA GLU A 476 -8.02 28.17 -1.21
C GLU A 476 -7.82 29.01 0.06
N HIS A 477 -6.97 30.04 -0.03
CA HIS A 477 -6.74 30.97 1.08
C HIS A 477 -6.33 32.36 0.58
N SER A 478 -7.02 33.39 1.06
CA SER A 478 -6.59 34.77 0.87
C SER A 478 -5.55 35.13 1.94
N MET A 479 -4.38 35.56 1.51
CA MET A 479 -3.27 35.89 2.40
C MET A 479 -2.56 37.16 1.95
N HIS A 480 -1.95 37.86 2.91
CA HIS A 480 -1.09 38.98 2.65
C HIS A 480 0.37 38.50 2.59
N ILE A 481 0.99 38.58 1.41
CA ILE A 481 2.38 38.15 1.18
C ILE A 481 3.27 39.39 1.24
N LYS A 482 4.22 39.39 2.19
CA LYS A 482 5.26 40.44 2.29
C LYS A 482 6.19 40.41 1.08
N SER A 483 6.90 41.51 0.83
CA SER A 483 7.95 41.53 -0.18
C SER A 483 9.03 40.49 0.15
N PHE A 484 9.54 39.80 -0.86
CA PHE A 484 10.66 38.87 -0.75
C PHE A 484 11.49 38.86 -2.03
N TYR A 485 12.65 38.23 -2.00
CA TYR A 485 13.49 37.97 -3.16
C TYR A 485 13.44 36.47 -3.49
N ILE A 486 13.36 36.13 -4.76
CA ILE A 486 13.40 34.73 -5.24
C ILE A 486 14.51 34.56 -6.27
N ASP A 487 15.20 33.43 -6.25
CA ASP A 487 16.18 33.11 -7.29
C ASP A 487 15.53 33.17 -8.68
N ARG A 488 16.19 33.89 -9.59
CA ARG A 488 15.73 34.01 -10.98
C ARG A 488 15.66 32.66 -11.66
N TYR A 489 16.60 31.78 -11.36
CA TYR A 489 16.78 30.45 -11.93
C TYR A 489 16.80 29.39 -10.80
N PRO A 490 16.46 28.11 -11.08
CA PRO A 490 16.79 27.01 -10.19
C PRO A 490 18.29 26.98 -9.86
N VAL A 491 18.65 26.45 -8.68
CA VAL A 491 20.05 26.31 -8.28
C VAL A 491 20.78 25.43 -9.30
N THR A 492 21.89 25.93 -9.82
CA THR A 492 22.68 25.27 -10.86
C THR A 492 23.73 24.31 -10.27
N ASN A 493 24.25 23.39 -11.10
CA ASN A 493 25.36 22.54 -10.70
C ASN A 493 26.61 23.36 -10.30
N ALA A 494 26.90 24.48 -10.99
CA ALA A 494 28.03 25.33 -10.63
C ALA A 494 27.86 26.00 -9.25
N GLU A 495 26.65 26.40 -8.89
CA GLU A 495 26.35 26.97 -7.58
C GLU A 495 26.41 25.92 -6.47
N PHE A 496 25.80 24.75 -6.71
CA PHE A 496 25.86 23.64 -5.76
C PHE A 496 27.30 23.11 -5.58
N LYS A 497 28.15 23.20 -6.62
CA LYS A 497 29.57 22.87 -6.52
C LYS A 497 30.32 23.81 -5.57
N LYS A 498 30.00 25.11 -5.56
CA LYS A 498 30.58 26.06 -4.60
C LYS A 498 30.24 25.67 -3.17
N PHE A 499 29.00 25.25 -2.92
CA PHE A 499 28.54 24.76 -1.62
C PHE A 499 29.33 23.53 -1.16
N THR A 500 29.39 22.49 -2.01
CA THR A 500 30.10 21.24 -1.68
C THR A 500 31.61 21.46 -1.50
N ASP A 501 32.22 22.35 -2.28
CA ASP A 501 33.63 22.72 -2.11
C ASP A 501 33.90 23.48 -0.81
N ALA A 502 33.03 24.43 -0.46
CA ALA A 502 33.20 25.27 0.71
C ALA A 502 32.95 24.52 2.02
N THR A 503 32.00 23.58 2.03
CA THR A 503 31.52 22.92 3.25
C THR A 503 32.00 21.49 3.41
N ARG A 504 32.47 20.86 2.33
CA ARG A 504 32.69 19.41 2.25
C ARG A 504 31.43 18.60 2.58
N TYR A 505 30.25 19.17 2.29
CA TYR A 505 28.97 18.52 2.55
C TYR A 505 28.89 17.15 1.88
N HIS A 506 28.46 16.17 2.65
CA HIS A 506 28.14 14.82 2.21
C HIS A 506 26.99 14.30 3.09
N PRO A 507 25.87 13.86 2.52
CA PRO A 507 24.76 13.34 3.30
C PRO A 507 25.10 11.97 3.93
N ASN A 508 24.42 11.61 5.02
CA ASN A 508 24.64 10.30 5.68
C ASN A 508 24.18 9.12 4.81
N ASP A 509 23.02 9.28 4.16
CA ASP A 509 22.56 8.40 3.09
C ASP A 509 22.95 9.06 1.77
N ASP A 510 23.92 8.47 1.07
CA ASP A 510 24.47 8.96 -0.19
C ASP A 510 23.96 8.19 -1.42
N ILE A 511 23.00 7.28 -1.22
CA ILE A 511 22.35 6.58 -2.33
C ILE A 511 21.73 7.63 -3.26
N ASN A 512 22.05 7.52 -4.55
CA ASN A 512 21.66 8.46 -5.59
C ASN A 512 22.10 9.92 -5.37
N TYR A 513 22.89 10.28 -4.36
CA TYR A 513 23.33 11.65 -4.15
C TYR A 513 24.17 12.14 -5.32
N LEU A 514 23.71 13.20 -6.01
CA LEU A 514 24.36 13.75 -7.20
C LEU A 514 24.72 12.66 -8.22
N ARG A 515 23.82 11.69 -8.46
CA ARG A 515 24.09 10.47 -9.25
C ARG A 515 24.79 10.70 -10.61
N ASP A 516 24.47 11.81 -11.26
CA ASP A 516 25.03 12.18 -12.57
C ASP A 516 26.46 12.75 -12.47
N TRP A 517 26.89 13.19 -11.29
CA TRP A 517 28.26 13.64 -11.04
C TRP A 517 29.20 12.45 -10.92
N LYS A 518 30.46 12.63 -11.32
CA LYS A 518 31.51 11.61 -11.23
C LYS A 518 32.70 12.18 -10.47
N GLY A 519 33.10 11.50 -9.40
CA GLY A 519 34.20 11.96 -8.55
C GLY A 519 33.98 13.36 -7.95
N GLY A 520 32.73 13.72 -7.64
CA GLY A 520 32.36 15.04 -7.13
C GLY A 520 32.36 16.17 -8.19
N VAL A 521 32.39 15.84 -9.48
CA VAL A 521 32.37 16.80 -10.59
C VAL A 521 31.14 16.55 -11.46
N TYR A 522 30.37 17.61 -11.75
CA TYR A 522 29.24 17.55 -12.68
C TYR A 522 29.72 17.32 -14.13
N PRO A 523 28.87 16.75 -15.02
CA PRO A 523 29.26 16.52 -16.42
C PRO A 523 29.69 17.81 -17.14
N SER A 524 30.65 17.72 -18.07
CA SER A 524 31.11 18.87 -18.84
C SER A 524 29.95 19.59 -19.56
N GLY A 525 29.86 20.92 -19.42
CA GLY A 525 28.78 21.73 -19.98
C GLY A 525 27.45 21.69 -19.21
N TRP A 526 27.46 21.19 -17.96
CA TRP A 526 26.29 21.19 -17.07
C TRP A 526 26.35 22.28 -16.00
N ASP A 527 27.33 23.18 -16.06
CA ASP A 527 27.54 24.27 -15.11
C ASP A 527 26.29 25.15 -14.95
N ASN A 528 25.60 25.45 -16.06
CA ASN A 528 24.37 26.26 -16.09
C ASN A 528 23.07 25.43 -16.12
N ARG A 529 23.12 24.14 -15.81
CA ARG A 529 21.93 23.28 -15.69
C ARG A 529 21.50 23.17 -14.22
N PRO A 530 20.20 22.99 -13.93
CA PRO A 530 19.74 22.72 -12.57
C PRO A 530 20.52 21.56 -11.93
N VAL A 531 20.84 21.69 -10.65
CA VAL A 531 21.28 20.54 -9.86
C VAL A 531 20.07 19.62 -9.63
N THR A 532 20.28 18.32 -9.86
CA THR A 532 19.28 17.27 -9.63
C THR A 532 19.87 16.18 -8.74
N TRP A 533 19.09 15.13 -8.44
CA TRP A 533 19.52 14.07 -7.52
C TRP A 533 19.88 14.60 -6.13
N VAL A 534 19.06 15.55 -5.65
CA VAL A 534 19.15 16.18 -4.34
C VAL A 534 17.82 16.01 -3.59
N SER A 535 17.87 15.60 -2.34
CA SER A 535 16.68 15.48 -1.49
C SER A 535 16.27 16.85 -0.94
N ILE A 536 15.11 16.92 -0.28
CA ILE A 536 14.71 18.14 0.42
C ILE A 536 15.68 18.49 1.56
N GLU A 537 16.29 17.50 2.20
CA GLU A 537 17.35 17.70 3.20
C GLU A 537 18.61 18.30 2.59
N ASP A 538 19.04 17.83 1.42
CA ASP A 538 20.19 18.40 0.68
C ASP A 538 19.91 19.87 0.29
N ALA A 539 18.69 20.14 -0.18
CA ALA A 539 18.24 21.49 -0.56
C ALA A 539 18.21 22.44 0.65
N ARG A 540 17.74 21.97 1.81
CA ARG A 540 17.76 22.73 3.08
C ARG A 540 19.18 23.01 3.56
N ALA A 541 20.09 22.05 3.45
CA ALA A 541 21.50 22.24 3.80
C ALA A 541 22.17 23.31 2.93
N TYR A 542 21.92 23.26 1.61
CA TYR A 542 22.38 24.30 0.69
C TYR A 542 21.75 25.67 1.02
N ALA A 543 20.44 25.72 1.29
CA ALA A 543 19.74 26.96 1.61
C ALA A 543 20.33 27.65 2.86
N ALA A 544 20.58 26.87 3.91
CA ALA A 544 21.20 27.37 5.13
C ALA A 544 22.60 27.94 4.88
N TRP A 545 23.43 27.25 4.08
CA TRP A 545 24.75 27.76 3.68
C TRP A 545 24.67 29.05 2.86
N ALA A 546 23.70 29.13 1.94
CA ALA A 546 23.47 30.29 1.10
C ALA A 546 22.86 31.49 1.87
N GLY A 547 22.46 31.31 3.14
CA GLY A 547 21.78 32.34 3.93
C GLY A 547 20.35 32.63 3.44
N LYS A 548 19.72 31.66 2.79
CA LYS A 548 18.39 31.72 2.16
C LYS A 548 17.50 30.60 2.72
N ARG A 549 16.28 30.44 2.19
CA ARG A 549 15.37 29.34 2.53
C ARG A 549 14.64 28.81 1.30
N LEU A 550 14.05 27.61 1.39
CA LEU A 550 13.10 27.16 0.37
C LEU A 550 11.87 28.09 0.33
N PRO A 551 11.25 28.29 -0.84
CA PRO A 551 10.00 29.01 -0.94
C PRO A 551 8.88 28.23 -0.26
N HIS A 552 7.99 28.95 0.41
CA HIS A 552 6.67 28.41 0.65
C HIS A 552 5.92 28.20 -0.67
N GLU A 553 4.97 27.27 -0.70
CA GLU A 553 4.24 26.97 -1.94
C GLU A 553 3.48 28.18 -2.48
N TRP A 554 2.89 28.99 -1.60
CA TRP A 554 2.20 30.22 -1.98
C TRP A 554 3.15 31.30 -2.50
N GLU A 555 4.39 31.38 -2.00
CA GLU A 555 5.41 32.30 -2.52
C GLU A 555 5.84 31.89 -3.93
N TRP A 556 6.03 30.58 -4.13
CA TRP A 556 6.34 30.02 -5.44
C TRP A 556 5.22 30.32 -6.44
N GLN A 557 3.96 30.07 -6.05
CA GLN A 557 2.80 30.32 -6.91
C GLN A 557 2.70 31.82 -7.23
N TYR A 558 2.85 32.69 -6.24
CA TYR A 558 2.76 34.13 -6.46
C TYR A 558 3.88 34.63 -7.40
N ALA A 559 5.12 34.20 -7.19
CA ALA A 559 6.24 34.55 -8.06
C ALA A 559 6.05 34.08 -9.52
N ALA A 560 5.30 32.99 -9.73
CA ALA A 560 4.98 32.46 -11.05
C ALA A 560 3.76 33.12 -11.70
N GLN A 561 2.72 33.42 -10.91
CA GLN A 561 1.40 33.80 -11.40
C GLN A 561 1.20 35.33 -11.42
N GLY A 562 1.82 36.07 -10.50
CA GLY A 562 1.34 37.41 -10.17
C GLY A 562 -0.03 37.34 -9.49
N ARG A 563 -0.93 38.28 -9.79
CA ARG A 563 -2.25 38.39 -9.12
C ARG A 563 -3.44 38.10 -10.03
N ASP A 564 -3.20 37.78 -11.30
CA ASP A 564 -4.24 37.68 -12.32
C ASP A 564 -4.83 36.27 -12.48
N GLY A 565 -4.36 35.30 -11.69
CA GLY A 565 -4.87 33.94 -11.72
C GLY A 565 -4.47 33.14 -12.97
N ARG A 566 -3.43 33.56 -13.70
CA ARG A 566 -2.99 32.85 -14.92
C ARG A 566 -2.64 31.38 -14.67
N GLN A 567 -2.84 30.56 -15.70
CA GLN A 567 -2.59 29.11 -15.63
C GLN A 567 -1.10 28.74 -15.77
N TYR A 568 -0.32 29.50 -16.53
CA TYR A 568 1.12 29.31 -16.75
C TYR A 568 1.85 30.64 -16.54
N PRO A 569 3.17 30.65 -16.30
CA PRO A 569 3.92 31.90 -16.09
C PRO A 569 3.72 32.94 -17.18
N TRP A 570 3.61 32.49 -18.43
CA TRP A 570 3.44 33.32 -19.63
C TRP A 570 1.97 33.63 -19.99
N GLY A 571 0.98 33.07 -19.29
CA GLY A 571 -0.44 33.35 -19.52
C GLY A 571 -1.35 32.13 -19.41
N ASN A 572 -2.51 32.17 -20.07
CA ASN A 572 -3.54 31.12 -19.97
C ASN A 572 -3.49 30.06 -21.08
N GLN A 573 -2.73 30.31 -22.14
CA GLN A 573 -2.58 29.37 -23.25
C GLN A 573 -1.25 28.64 -23.12
N TRP A 574 -1.26 27.31 -23.29
CA TRP A 574 -0.05 26.51 -23.28
C TRP A 574 0.86 26.91 -24.45
N ASP A 575 2.15 27.13 -24.17
CA ASP A 575 3.18 27.41 -25.18
C ASP A 575 4.30 26.36 -25.01
N SER A 576 4.36 25.39 -25.92
CA SER A 576 5.39 24.35 -25.90
C SER A 576 6.80 24.88 -26.18
N SER A 577 6.95 26.11 -26.69
CA SER A 577 8.26 26.75 -26.88
C SER A 577 8.77 27.48 -25.63
N ALA A 578 7.98 27.51 -24.56
CA ALA A 578 8.36 28.07 -23.27
C ALA A 578 8.88 27.01 -22.27
N VAL A 579 8.95 25.74 -22.67
CA VAL A 579 9.42 24.63 -21.84
C VAL A 579 10.32 23.69 -22.64
N PRO A 580 11.16 22.87 -21.99
CA PRO A 580 11.88 21.79 -22.67
C PRO A 580 10.95 20.84 -23.44
N GLU A 581 11.43 20.30 -24.56
CA GLU A 581 10.73 19.20 -25.23
C GLU A 581 10.61 17.99 -24.27
N PRO A 582 9.42 17.40 -24.09
CA PRO A 582 9.25 16.27 -23.21
C PRO A 582 10.09 15.06 -23.64
N ASP A 583 10.91 14.53 -22.72
CA ASP A 583 11.64 13.29 -22.92
C ASP A 583 10.72 12.10 -22.62
N MET A 584 10.30 11.42 -23.67
CA MET A 584 9.44 10.24 -23.62
C MET A 584 10.23 8.93 -23.74
N SER A 585 11.56 9.00 -23.70
CA SER A 585 12.42 7.83 -23.83
C SER A 585 12.53 7.04 -22.53
N ARG A 586 13.06 5.81 -22.64
CA ARG A 586 13.35 4.96 -21.46
C ARG A 586 14.68 5.33 -20.78
N THR A 587 15.44 6.26 -21.35
CA THR A 587 16.73 6.71 -20.82
C THR A 587 16.72 8.22 -20.74
N MET A 588 16.46 8.73 -19.55
CA MET A 588 16.29 10.16 -19.31
C MET A 588 17.56 10.95 -19.69
N ARG A 589 17.39 11.97 -20.53
CA ARG A 589 18.40 12.99 -20.83
C ARG A 589 18.60 13.94 -19.65
N GLY A 590 19.67 14.73 -19.62
CA GLY A 590 19.82 15.79 -18.62
C GLY A 590 18.89 16.98 -18.86
N PRO A 591 18.56 17.77 -17.81
CA PRO A 591 17.74 18.99 -17.93
C PRO A 591 18.39 20.03 -18.86
N ASP A 592 17.58 20.94 -19.39
CA ASP A 592 18.09 22.06 -20.20
C ASP A 592 18.79 23.10 -19.30
N PRO A 593 19.69 23.94 -19.85
CA PRO A 593 20.22 25.11 -19.13
C PRO A 593 19.09 26.00 -18.61
N VAL A 594 19.28 26.60 -17.43
CA VAL A 594 18.23 27.35 -16.73
C VAL A 594 17.73 28.59 -17.50
N ASP A 595 18.49 29.07 -18.46
CA ASP A 595 18.21 30.23 -19.30
C ASP A 595 17.81 29.88 -20.75
N ALA A 596 17.65 28.59 -21.07
CA ALA A 596 17.37 28.13 -22.43
C ALA A 596 15.98 28.55 -22.97
N HIS A 597 15.03 28.84 -22.06
CA HIS A 597 13.63 29.09 -22.40
C HIS A 597 13.20 30.52 -22.01
N PRO A 598 13.62 31.57 -22.73
CA PRO A 598 13.36 32.98 -22.36
C PRO A 598 11.87 33.35 -22.32
N LYS A 599 11.02 32.62 -23.06
CA LYS A 599 9.55 32.79 -23.03
C LYS A 599 8.89 32.25 -21.77
N ALA A 600 9.62 31.49 -20.95
CA ALA A 600 9.12 30.90 -19.70
C ALA A 600 8.97 31.93 -18.55
N ALA A 601 9.38 33.18 -18.77
CA ALA A 601 9.42 34.21 -17.75
C ALA A 601 8.03 34.45 -17.11
N SER A 602 8.01 34.50 -15.78
CA SER A 602 6.85 35.00 -15.03
C SER A 602 6.67 36.51 -15.21
N PRO A 603 5.55 37.11 -14.74
CA PRO A 603 5.36 38.58 -14.72
C PRO A 603 6.52 39.36 -14.10
N PHE A 604 7.23 38.74 -13.17
CA PHE A 604 8.33 39.35 -12.43
C PHE A 604 9.69 39.05 -13.07
N GLY A 605 9.74 38.23 -14.13
CA GLY A 605 10.99 37.85 -14.81
C GLY A 605 11.72 36.68 -14.15
N VAL A 606 11.01 35.89 -13.34
CA VAL A 606 11.49 34.61 -12.79
C VAL A 606 11.40 33.55 -13.88
N MET A 607 12.48 32.80 -14.08
CA MET A 607 12.64 31.85 -15.17
C MET A 607 12.44 30.41 -14.71
N ASP A 608 12.11 29.55 -15.66
CA ASP A 608 12.14 28.09 -15.53
C ASP A 608 11.30 27.55 -14.35
N LEU A 609 10.12 28.14 -14.16
CA LEU A 609 9.16 27.70 -13.15
C LEU A 609 8.33 26.50 -13.61
N VAL A 610 8.23 26.23 -14.92
CA VAL A 610 7.42 25.13 -15.45
C VAL A 610 8.24 24.31 -16.44
N GLY A 611 8.22 22.98 -16.29
CA GLY A 611 8.59 22.03 -17.35
C GLY A 611 10.04 21.53 -17.40
N ASN A 612 11.01 22.11 -16.69
CA ASN A 612 12.38 21.58 -16.68
C ASN A 612 12.59 20.59 -15.52
N VAL A 613 12.70 21.09 -14.29
CA VAL A 613 12.77 20.23 -13.10
C VAL A 613 11.66 20.59 -12.13
N TRP A 614 11.14 19.58 -11.45
CA TRP A 614 10.33 19.77 -10.25
C TRP A 614 11.11 20.57 -9.22
N GLN A 615 10.40 21.38 -8.43
CA GLN A 615 11.03 22.22 -7.42
C GLN A 615 10.45 21.96 -6.05
N TRP A 616 11.33 21.63 -5.10
CA TRP A 616 10.99 21.48 -3.68
C TRP A 616 10.41 22.77 -3.10
N THR A 617 9.30 22.65 -2.37
CA THR A 617 8.72 23.74 -1.55
C THR A 617 8.52 23.27 -0.11
N GLU A 618 7.35 22.72 0.16
CA GLU A 618 6.88 22.33 1.48
C GLU A 618 7.17 20.87 1.80
N GLU A 619 7.15 20.55 3.08
CA GLU A 619 7.01 19.19 3.56
C GLU A 619 5.83 19.12 4.51
N PHE A 620 5.02 18.07 4.39
CA PHE A 620 3.96 17.72 5.31
C PHE A 620 4.29 16.41 6.01
N THR A 621 3.85 16.28 7.26
CA THR A 621 4.02 15.06 8.04
C THR A 621 2.79 14.76 8.90
N ASP A 622 2.50 13.48 9.06
CA ASP A 622 1.66 12.94 10.11
C ASP A 622 2.38 11.75 10.80
N ASN A 623 1.67 10.97 11.60
CA ASN A 623 2.25 9.83 12.34
C ASN A 623 2.67 8.64 11.44
N HIS A 624 2.17 8.57 10.21
CA HIS A 624 2.32 7.44 9.28
C HIS A 624 3.05 7.80 7.99
N THR A 625 2.97 9.04 7.52
CA THR A 625 3.52 9.47 6.23
C THR A 625 4.25 10.81 6.34
N ARG A 626 5.23 11.02 5.46
CA ARG A 626 5.80 12.32 5.11
C ARG A 626 5.65 12.54 3.62
N ALA A 627 5.39 13.76 3.20
CA ALA A 627 5.30 14.10 1.80
C ALA A 627 5.94 15.45 1.51
N GLY A 628 6.67 15.55 0.40
CA GLY A 628 7.21 16.81 -0.09
C GLY A 628 6.33 17.35 -1.22
N ILE A 629 6.11 18.65 -1.24
CA ILE A 629 5.41 19.29 -2.34
C ILE A 629 6.39 19.69 -3.43
N LEU A 630 6.03 19.31 -4.65
CA LEU A 630 6.77 19.59 -5.86
C LEU A 630 5.95 20.50 -6.78
N ARG A 631 6.60 21.54 -7.30
CA ARG A 631 5.99 22.52 -8.19
C ARG A 631 6.62 22.50 -9.58
N GLY A 632 5.82 22.84 -10.60
CA GLY A 632 6.29 23.17 -11.95
C GLY A 632 6.35 22.03 -12.96
N GLY A 633 6.31 20.76 -12.54
CA GLY A 633 6.52 19.63 -13.45
C GLY A 633 7.98 19.50 -13.92
N SER A 634 8.23 18.53 -14.79
CA SER A 634 9.56 18.22 -15.34
C SER A 634 9.53 17.86 -16.83
N TYR A 635 10.70 17.82 -17.46
CA TYR A 635 10.81 17.44 -18.87
C TYR A 635 10.59 15.94 -19.09
N TYR A 636 10.84 15.10 -18.09
CA TYR A 636 10.72 13.64 -18.23
C TYR A 636 9.26 13.18 -18.18
N ARG A 637 8.83 12.38 -19.17
CA ARG A 637 7.46 11.86 -19.28
C ARG A 637 7.45 10.42 -19.82
N PRO A 638 7.60 9.41 -18.95
CA PRO A 638 7.57 8.01 -19.38
C PRO A 638 6.22 7.64 -19.99
N GLN A 639 6.23 6.64 -20.88
CA GLN A 639 5.05 6.22 -21.66
C GLN A 639 4.58 4.81 -21.29
N GLY A 640 3.33 4.49 -21.66
CA GLY A 640 2.76 3.15 -21.54
C GLY A 640 1.82 2.94 -20.35
N SER A 641 1.75 3.90 -19.42
CA SER A 641 0.86 3.82 -18.26
C SER A 641 0.43 5.20 -17.79
N LYS A 642 -0.78 5.27 -17.22
CA LYS A 642 -1.32 6.46 -16.53
C LYS A 642 -0.86 6.56 -15.08
N TRP A 643 -0.24 5.51 -14.54
CA TRP A 643 0.17 5.39 -13.14
C TRP A 643 1.58 5.92 -12.86
N TYR A 644 2.27 6.47 -13.86
CA TYR A 644 3.51 7.20 -13.61
C TYR A 644 3.24 8.52 -12.90
N PHE A 645 4.22 8.99 -12.11
CA PHE A 645 4.16 10.26 -11.41
C PHE A 645 3.69 11.39 -12.35
N PRO A 646 2.61 12.11 -11.99
CA PRO A 646 1.91 12.98 -12.93
C PRO A 646 2.61 14.33 -13.06
N GLN A 647 2.38 15.06 -14.16
CA GLN A 647 2.93 16.39 -14.39
C GLN A 647 2.02 17.50 -13.85
N ALA A 648 2.59 18.51 -13.18
CA ALA A 648 1.88 19.69 -12.66
C ALA A 648 2.36 20.97 -13.34
N TYR A 649 2.03 21.13 -14.63
CA TYR A 649 2.44 22.31 -15.41
C TYR A 649 1.61 23.55 -15.11
N LYS A 650 0.37 23.42 -14.63
CA LYS A 650 -0.43 24.59 -14.28
C LYS A 650 0.00 25.12 -12.92
N LEU A 651 0.03 26.44 -12.78
CA LEU A 651 0.36 27.13 -11.54
C LEU A 651 -0.65 26.89 -10.42
N GLY A 652 -1.84 26.36 -10.71
CA GLY A 652 -2.81 25.92 -9.70
C GLY A 652 -2.69 24.45 -9.31
N GLU A 653 -1.65 23.73 -9.73
CA GLU A 653 -1.47 22.30 -9.47
C GLU A 653 -0.14 22.03 -8.76
N HIS A 654 -0.08 20.98 -7.93
CA HIS A 654 1.19 20.46 -7.40
C HIS A 654 1.29 18.94 -7.52
N GLY A 655 2.53 18.44 -7.44
CA GLY A 655 2.82 17.04 -7.20
C GLY A 655 3.07 16.78 -5.72
N LYS A 656 2.48 15.72 -5.17
CA LYS A 656 2.76 15.23 -3.80
C LYS A 656 3.71 14.03 -3.91
N LEU A 657 4.97 14.21 -3.53
CA LEU A 657 5.93 13.12 -3.46
C LEU A 657 5.87 12.47 -2.08
N LEU A 658 5.49 11.19 -1.99
CA LEU A 658 5.55 10.47 -0.73
C LEU A 658 7.01 10.15 -0.40
N MET A 659 7.50 10.64 0.74
CA MET A 659 8.91 10.57 1.09
C MET A 659 9.16 9.43 2.08
N MET A 660 10.27 8.73 1.89
CA MET A 660 10.76 7.70 2.83
C MET A 660 12.14 8.08 3.36
N SER A 661 13.10 8.21 2.45
CA SER A 661 14.52 8.38 2.74
C SER A 661 15.22 9.08 1.57
N PRO A 662 16.31 9.83 1.82
CA PRO A 662 17.01 10.55 0.77
C PRO A 662 17.40 9.68 -0.45
N GLY A 663 17.81 8.42 -0.23
CA GLY A 663 18.13 7.48 -1.31
C GLY A 663 16.99 7.22 -2.31
N MET A 664 15.74 7.22 -1.83
CA MET A 664 14.55 7.06 -2.67
C MET A 664 14.04 8.40 -3.19
N ASP A 665 14.07 9.44 -2.36
CA ASP A 665 13.41 10.72 -2.62
C ASP A 665 14.22 11.58 -3.62
N ARG A 666 15.53 11.36 -3.74
CA ARG A 666 16.36 11.97 -4.79
C ARG A 666 15.95 11.47 -6.17
N SER A 667 15.79 12.41 -7.10
CA SER A 667 15.40 12.12 -8.47
C SER A 667 16.15 13.00 -9.46
N GLY A 668 16.44 12.46 -10.65
CA GLY A 668 17.09 13.21 -11.72
C GLY A 668 16.20 14.25 -12.41
N ALA A 669 14.91 14.34 -12.03
CA ALA A 669 13.97 15.35 -12.50
C ALA A 669 13.55 16.35 -11.41
N ILE A 670 14.13 16.28 -10.20
CA ILE A 670 13.83 17.20 -9.09
C ILE A 670 15.07 18.04 -8.78
N GLY A 671 14.87 19.36 -8.70
CA GLY A 671 15.80 20.34 -8.18
C GLY A 671 15.10 21.30 -7.21
N PHE A 672 15.61 22.51 -7.07
CA PHE A 672 15.02 23.53 -6.20
C PHE A 672 15.48 24.93 -6.56
N ARG A 673 14.81 25.93 -5.96
CA ARG A 673 15.22 27.34 -5.95
C ARG A 673 15.02 27.91 -4.56
N LEU A 674 15.59 29.06 -4.26
CA LEU A 674 15.50 29.67 -2.93
C LEU A 674 14.84 31.03 -2.95
N VAL A 675 14.38 31.43 -1.77
CA VAL A 675 13.90 32.77 -1.46
C VAL A 675 14.65 33.36 -0.27
N GLN A 676 14.56 34.67 -0.13
CA GLN A 676 15.05 35.43 1.00
C GLN A 676 14.08 36.55 1.32
N ASP A 677 13.74 36.71 2.59
CA ASP A 677 12.82 37.75 3.05
C ASP A 677 13.38 39.15 2.76
N ALA A 678 12.54 40.11 2.39
CA ALA A 678 12.94 41.50 2.21
C ALA A 678 12.64 42.32 3.47
N GLN A 679 13.50 43.30 3.76
CA GLN A 679 13.28 44.29 4.82
C GLN A 679 12.12 45.24 4.54
#